data_AF-A0A7Z7FX64-F1
#
_entry.id   AF-A0A7Z7FX64-F1
#
_cell.length_a   1.000
_cell.length_b   1.000
_cell.length_c   1.000
_cell.angle_alpha   90.00
_cell.angle_beta   90.00
_cell.angle_gamma   90.00
#
_symmetry.space_group_name_H-M   'P 1'
#
loop_
_entity.id
_entity.type
_entity.pdbx_description
1 polymer ?
#
loop_
_entity_poly.entity_id
_entity_poly.type
_entity_poly.pdbx_seq_one_letter_code
_entity_poly.pdbx_strand_id
1 'polypeptide(L)'
;MSLQIRADSANRLWPRSTSIFLILVGVVLSVLSFIVVINMPALPWHPARSDELQATYDAFRETGTLLIKAVHSGSYYTQVPAPGPWVSAAWDDDPGAYIVASLMSLVTHSASAYPGLGIAEALLVALPLLWLPTAVARIFKRARAGYAVVLLPPLMWLLNNGTILAGTEYGLSDSVSTTRVYALYGIAASIAFLSLSLLVLFCTFRLRTSLLIAVSCGFVVLAAIGDLSRSLSGMGIAAGVGVLWWLHVRKKWRWLAGLGAAVVAVVLTFGLQTATMTGLNAARSATTGQSMADLPNAHGTWHPLYLGLAYPQPITGQPSPLGIVWSDKFGWDKARAVDPDVVIASDKYDLIIKDLYLDQVKEHPLTVAKLYLQKFLYVVKHFGAMLAFILVGLVLALMRRAPQRRPLGAAIAVTIPTILLGLIPPVLVMPLLYYYSELTAALSILVAISLGGLVWSLTSMPAHVRASERNRLSTRALPGEPRSESPVRLSVIVPTRNGSAVLGGTLATLGAALTSRDEIIVVENGSTDDTWEMLQREQASWSGIPQLVLRQSQPGLGEALRTGVMNSRGNRVLLTADDLPFGMSDYEQFEQLPDDVVVAIGSKAHPDSRVRRSWRRSVQSRIFRFLREALLQSKVGDSQGTIWADGDWCRSLAVVSRESGLMWTTELVLAAEQQGLRVVEVPVVLSESHETGSSRFRFGDAWRSVVGFTRLAVYKDDYSDENWVVPLHPPVSVRSDGSIP
;
A
#
# COMPACT_ATOMS: atom_id res chain seq x y z
N MET A 1 -29.58 -16.25 -17.76
CA MET A 1 -28.60 -15.19 -17.43
C MET A 1 -27.19 -15.76 -17.63
N SER A 2 -26.48 -15.35 -18.68
CA SER A 2 -25.30 -16.04 -19.20
C SER A 2 -24.12 -16.06 -18.21
N LEU A 3 -23.28 -17.10 -18.26
CA LEU A 3 -22.01 -17.21 -17.51
C LEU A 3 -21.10 -15.97 -17.70
N GLN A 4 -21.27 -15.26 -18.82
CA GLN A 4 -20.61 -14.01 -19.16
C GLN A 4 -20.95 -12.89 -18.15
N ILE A 5 -22.24 -12.65 -17.90
CA ILE A 5 -22.72 -11.60 -16.98
C ILE A 5 -22.25 -11.88 -15.54
N ARG A 6 -22.15 -13.17 -15.14
CA ARG A 6 -21.64 -13.57 -13.81
C ARG A 6 -20.13 -13.43 -13.66
N ALA A 7 -19.35 -13.59 -14.74
CA ALA A 7 -17.90 -13.41 -14.68
C ALA A 7 -17.52 -11.92 -14.63
N ASP A 8 -18.22 -11.09 -15.41
CA ASP A 8 -17.97 -9.65 -15.48
C ASP A 8 -18.40 -8.93 -14.19
N SER A 9 -19.48 -9.38 -13.55
CA SER A 9 -19.87 -8.88 -12.22
C SER A 9 -18.91 -9.32 -11.10
N ALA A 10 -18.29 -10.51 -11.21
CA ALA A 10 -17.39 -11.03 -10.19
C ALA A 10 -16.01 -10.34 -10.15
N ASN A 11 -15.56 -9.75 -11.26
CA ASN A 11 -14.27 -9.06 -11.34
C ASN A 11 -14.34 -7.57 -10.97
N ARG A 12 -15.53 -6.99 -10.92
CA ARG A 12 -15.76 -5.58 -10.53
C ARG A 12 -15.96 -5.48 -9.02
N LEU A 13 -14.92 -5.04 -8.32
CA LEU A 13 -14.93 -4.94 -6.85
C LEU A 13 -15.46 -3.60 -6.32
N TRP A 14 -15.41 -2.54 -7.13
CA TRP A 14 -15.73 -1.18 -6.70
C TRP A 14 -16.55 -0.41 -7.73
N PRO A 15 -17.19 0.70 -7.34
CA PRO A 15 -17.76 1.67 -8.26
C PRO A 15 -16.74 2.20 -9.27
N ARG A 16 -17.23 2.79 -10.38
CA ARG A 16 -16.36 3.36 -11.43
C ARG A 16 -15.43 4.44 -10.87
N SER A 17 -15.94 5.33 -10.03
CA SER A 17 -15.18 6.41 -9.40
C SER A 17 -13.96 5.90 -8.60
N THR A 18 -14.16 4.90 -7.75
CA THR A 18 -13.08 4.28 -6.97
C THR A 18 -12.04 3.61 -7.86
N SER A 19 -12.49 2.94 -8.92
CA SER A 19 -11.59 2.26 -9.87
C SER A 19 -10.75 3.28 -10.65
N ILE A 20 -11.36 4.38 -11.10
CA ILE A 20 -10.68 5.49 -11.76
C ILE A 20 -9.64 6.12 -10.83
N PHE A 21 -9.98 6.34 -9.56
CA PHE A 21 -9.05 6.94 -8.62
C PHE A 21 -7.85 6.02 -8.30
N LEU A 22 -8.05 4.70 -8.22
CA LEU A 22 -6.93 3.73 -8.12
C LEU A 22 -5.97 3.81 -9.32
N ILE A 23 -6.52 3.94 -10.53
CA ILE A 23 -5.73 4.12 -11.75
C ILE A 23 -4.99 5.45 -11.71
N LEU A 24 -5.64 6.54 -11.28
CA LEU A 24 -5.02 7.86 -11.17
C LEU A 24 -3.83 7.84 -10.21
N VAL A 25 -3.96 7.19 -9.05
CA VAL A 25 -2.83 6.99 -8.11
C VAL A 25 -1.67 6.28 -8.80
N GLY A 26 -1.95 5.24 -9.59
CA GLY A 26 -0.94 4.52 -10.36
C GLY A 26 -0.28 5.38 -11.44
N VAL A 27 -1.06 6.18 -12.17
CA VAL A 27 -0.55 7.13 -13.18
C VAL A 27 0.39 8.15 -12.55
N VAL A 28 0.01 8.75 -11.43
CA VAL A 28 0.86 9.73 -10.72
C VAL A 28 2.18 9.09 -10.31
N LEU A 29 2.14 7.89 -9.71
CA LEU A 29 3.36 7.16 -9.33
C LEU A 29 4.23 6.82 -10.53
N SER A 30 3.62 6.31 -11.60
CA SER A 30 4.31 5.98 -12.85
C SER A 30 5.00 7.20 -13.46
N VAL A 31 4.31 8.34 -13.56
CA VAL A 31 4.86 9.58 -14.12
C VAL A 31 6.00 10.11 -13.26
N LEU A 32 5.83 10.13 -11.93
CA LEU A 32 6.90 10.58 -11.02
C LEU A 32 8.14 9.71 -11.13
N SER A 33 7.99 8.38 -11.12
CA SER A 33 9.13 7.46 -11.27
C SER A 33 9.80 7.58 -12.64
N PHE A 34 9.02 7.77 -13.71
CA PHE A 34 9.57 8.03 -15.05
C PHE A 34 10.42 9.31 -15.07
N ILE A 35 9.88 10.41 -14.53
CA ILE A 35 10.57 11.71 -14.44
C ILE A 35 11.85 11.59 -13.61
N VAL A 36 11.81 10.86 -12.50
CA VAL A 36 12.99 10.63 -11.67
C VAL A 36 14.10 9.94 -12.47
N VAL A 37 13.79 8.84 -13.17
CA VAL A 37 14.80 8.07 -13.90
C VAL A 37 15.36 8.86 -15.09
N ILE A 38 14.52 9.54 -15.87
CA ILE A 38 14.98 10.28 -17.06
C ILE A 38 15.83 11.51 -16.72
N ASN A 39 15.67 12.06 -15.51
CA ASN A 39 16.49 13.16 -15.00
C ASN A 39 17.74 12.67 -14.25
N MET A 40 17.95 11.36 -14.11
CA MET A 40 19.23 10.86 -13.62
C MET A 40 20.32 11.13 -14.65
N PRO A 41 21.54 11.51 -14.22
CA PRO A 41 22.66 11.64 -15.14
C PRO A 41 22.93 10.29 -15.81
N ALA A 42 23.44 10.32 -17.05
CA ALA A 42 23.85 9.11 -17.74
C ALA A 42 24.82 8.32 -16.85
N LEU A 43 24.55 7.03 -16.68
CA LEU A 43 25.34 6.12 -15.86
C LEU A 43 26.16 5.22 -16.78
N PRO A 44 27.35 5.69 -17.23
CA PRO A 44 28.23 4.87 -18.04
C PRO A 44 28.66 3.61 -17.26
N TRP A 45 28.90 2.53 -18.00
CA TRP A 45 29.27 1.24 -17.45
C TRP A 45 30.72 1.22 -16.94
N HIS A 46 31.18 0.05 -16.49
CA HIS A 46 32.61 -0.24 -16.45
C HIS A 46 33.23 0.07 -17.84
N PRO A 47 34.37 0.79 -17.93
CA PRO A 47 34.90 1.32 -19.19
C PRO A 47 34.92 0.30 -20.32
N ALA A 48 35.45 -0.91 -20.07
CA ALA A 48 35.50 -1.97 -21.07
C ALA A 48 34.14 -2.40 -21.61
N ARG A 49 33.12 -2.55 -20.75
CA ARG A 49 31.77 -2.87 -21.24
C ARG A 49 31.15 -1.66 -21.95
N SER A 50 31.39 -0.44 -21.45
CA SER A 50 30.90 0.81 -22.09
C SER A 50 31.41 0.92 -23.52
N ASP A 51 32.68 0.61 -23.74
CA ASP A 51 33.30 0.63 -25.06
C ASP A 51 32.67 -0.43 -25.98
N GLU A 52 32.44 -1.65 -25.46
CA GLU A 52 31.76 -2.71 -26.21
C GLU A 52 30.31 -2.32 -26.57
N LEU A 53 29.59 -1.69 -25.63
CA LEU A 53 28.23 -1.20 -25.87
C LEU A 53 28.19 -0.17 -26.99
N GLN A 54 29.09 0.82 -26.94
CA GLN A 54 29.13 1.85 -27.95
C GLN A 54 29.52 1.28 -29.31
N ALA A 55 30.51 0.39 -29.36
CA ALA A 55 30.94 -0.25 -30.61
C ALA A 55 29.83 -1.12 -31.24
N THR A 56 29.08 -1.87 -30.44
CA THR A 56 27.95 -2.67 -30.93
C THR A 56 26.78 -1.81 -31.38
N TYR A 57 26.51 -0.71 -30.66
CA TYR A 57 25.51 0.27 -31.02
C TYR A 57 25.82 0.95 -32.36
N ASP A 58 27.07 1.38 -32.56
CA ASP A 58 27.52 2.02 -33.80
C ASP A 58 27.47 1.05 -34.99
N ALA A 59 27.92 -0.19 -34.80
CA ALA A 59 27.84 -1.23 -35.82
C ALA A 59 26.38 -1.54 -36.23
N PHE A 60 25.45 -1.58 -35.27
CA PHE A 60 24.03 -1.78 -35.58
C PHE A 60 23.47 -0.62 -36.40
N ARG A 61 23.84 0.63 -36.09
CA ARG A 61 23.40 1.80 -36.86
C ARG A 61 23.89 1.78 -38.31
N GLU A 62 25.06 1.21 -38.56
CA GLU A 62 25.64 1.11 -39.90
C GLU A 62 25.12 -0.11 -40.69
N THR A 63 24.99 -1.25 -40.04
CA THR A 63 24.76 -2.54 -40.71
C THR A 63 23.35 -3.11 -40.53
N GLY A 64 22.60 -2.61 -39.54
CA GLY A 64 21.33 -3.21 -39.10
C GLY A 64 21.48 -4.58 -38.40
N THR A 65 22.70 -5.08 -38.21
CA THR A 65 22.96 -6.39 -37.57
C THR A 65 23.25 -6.22 -36.09
N LEU A 66 22.56 -6.97 -35.22
CA LEU A 66 22.75 -6.93 -33.77
C LEU A 66 23.99 -7.74 -33.34
N LEU A 67 24.59 -7.35 -32.20
CA LEU A 67 25.67 -8.10 -31.52
C LEU A 67 26.92 -8.35 -32.39
N ILE A 68 27.25 -7.38 -33.24
CA ILE A 68 28.52 -7.31 -33.97
C ILE A 68 29.20 -5.98 -33.66
N LYS A 69 30.50 -5.86 -33.96
CA LYS A 69 31.30 -4.64 -33.81
C LYS A 69 32.36 -4.56 -34.90
N ALA A 70 32.96 -3.39 -35.09
CA ALA A 70 34.10 -3.24 -35.99
C ALA A 70 35.34 -3.96 -35.41
N VAL A 71 36.20 -4.50 -36.28
CA VAL A 71 37.48 -5.09 -35.82
C VAL A 71 38.31 -4.01 -35.13
N HIS A 72 38.98 -4.38 -34.02
CA HIS A 72 39.78 -3.47 -33.17
C HIS A 72 38.96 -2.39 -32.42
N SER A 73 37.63 -2.49 -32.40
CA SER A 73 36.75 -1.62 -31.59
C SER A 73 36.22 -2.34 -30.34
N GLY A 74 35.65 -1.56 -29.41
CA GLY A 74 35.06 -2.07 -28.18
C GLY A 74 36.10 -2.47 -27.12
N SER A 75 35.72 -3.43 -26.27
CA SER A 75 36.53 -3.88 -25.13
C SER A 75 37.87 -4.49 -25.57
N TYR A 76 38.98 -4.02 -25.00
CA TYR A 76 40.31 -4.62 -25.23
C TYR A 76 40.40 -6.08 -24.77
N TYR A 77 39.61 -6.49 -23.76
CA TYR A 77 39.69 -7.82 -23.17
C TYR A 77 39.18 -8.94 -24.09
N THR A 78 38.42 -8.60 -25.13
CA THR A 78 37.71 -9.56 -25.98
C THR A 78 37.74 -9.10 -27.42
N GLN A 79 38.95 -9.04 -27.94
CA GLN A 79 39.21 -8.90 -29.35
C GLN A 79 39.23 -10.30 -29.96
N VAL A 80 38.46 -10.50 -31.03
CA VAL A 80 38.43 -11.76 -31.78
C VAL A 80 38.98 -11.49 -33.17
N PRO A 81 39.85 -12.36 -33.72
CA PRO A 81 40.32 -12.21 -35.10
C PRO A 81 39.16 -12.33 -36.09
N ALA A 82 39.12 -11.46 -37.10
CA ALA A 82 38.16 -11.57 -38.19
C ALA A 82 38.82 -11.23 -39.54
N PRO A 83 38.41 -11.90 -40.63
CA PRO A 83 38.96 -11.66 -41.96
C PRO A 83 38.38 -10.40 -42.64
N GLY A 84 37.29 -9.84 -42.13
CA GLY A 84 36.58 -8.67 -42.69
C GLY A 84 36.51 -7.48 -41.71
N PRO A 85 35.79 -6.39 -42.06
CA PRO A 85 35.71 -5.18 -41.22
C PRO A 85 34.84 -5.37 -39.96
N TRP A 86 34.02 -6.42 -39.92
CA TRP A 86 33.10 -6.72 -38.82
C TRP A 86 33.48 -8.01 -38.12
N VAL A 87 33.29 -8.02 -36.80
CA VAL A 87 33.50 -9.16 -35.93
C VAL A 87 32.30 -9.32 -34.99
N SER A 88 32.01 -10.54 -34.60
CA SER A 88 30.97 -10.83 -33.61
C SER A 88 31.38 -10.22 -32.26
N ALA A 89 30.42 -9.55 -31.59
CA ALA A 89 30.66 -9.03 -30.25
C ALA A 89 30.94 -10.20 -29.29
N ALA A 90 31.93 -10.06 -28.43
CA ALA A 90 32.46 -11.17 -27.63
C ALA A 90 32.03 -11.11 -26.16
N TRP A 91 31.35 -10.04 -25.72
CA TRP A 91 30.63 -9.96 -24.45
C TRP A 91 29.13 -10.12 -24.71
N ASP A 92 28.74 -11.22 -25.36
CA ASP A 92 27.33 -11.57 -25.56
C ASP A 92 26.69 -12.27 -24.34
N ASP A 93 27.44 -12.35 -23.22
CA ASP A 93 26.90 -12.58 -21.89
C ASP A 93 25.84 -11.52 -21.56
N ASP A 94 24.61 -11.99 -21.36
CA ASP A 94 23.44 -11.16 -21.06
C ASP A 94 23.19 -10.09 -22.15
N PRO A 95 22.91 -10.50 -23.40
CA PRO A 95 22.93 -9.61 -24.56
C PRO A 95 21.79 -8.58 -24.55
N GLY A 96 20.80 -8.73 -23.66
CA GLY A 96 19.56 -7.98 -23.65
C GLY A 96 19.79 -6.47 -23.59
N ALA A 97 20.73 -5.96 -22.79
CA ALA A 97 20.98 -4.52 -22.74
C ALA A 97 21.61 -3.98 -24.04
N TYR A 98 22.50 -4.74 -24.68
CA TYR A 98 23.07 -4.37 -25.97
C TYR A 98 22.01 -4.36 -27.07
N ILE A 99 21.11 -5.35 -27.05
CA ILE A 99 19.95 -5.44 -27.95
C ILE A 99 19.02 -4.24 -27.73
N VAL A 100 18.64 -3.97 -26.48
CA VAL A 100 17.77 -2.84 -26.13
C VAL A 100 18.39 -1.52 -26.56
N ALA A 101 19.67 -1.29 -26.26
CA ALA A 101 20.38 -0.08 -26.68
C ALA A 101 20.34 0.09 -28.21
N SER A 102 20.71 -0.97 -28.94
CA SER A 102 20.75 -0.97 -30.40
C SER A 102 19.37 -0.69 -31.00
N LEU A 103 18.32 -1.36 -30.53
CA LEU A 103 16.96 -1.14 -31.01
C LEU A 103 16.45 0.28 -30.66
N MET A 104 16.84 0.82 -29.50
CA MET A 104 16.49 2.19 -29.11
C MET A 104 17.20 3.26 -29.95
N SER A 105 18.22 2.90 -30.74
CA SER A 105 18.79 3.80 -31.75
C SER A 105 17.75 4.20 -32.81
N LEU A 106 16.82 3.30 -33.13
CA LEU A 106 15.74 3.52 -34.10
C LEU A 106 14.70 4.52 -33.60
N VAL A 107 14.62 4.72 -32.28
CA VAL A 107 13.67 5.63 -31.63
C VAL A 107 14.32 6.97 -31.30
N THR A 108 15.54 6.93 -30.74
CA THR A 108 16.20 8.13 -30.23
C THR A 108 17.03 8.87 -31.27
N HIS A 109 17.49 8.16 -32.31
CA HIS A 109 18.46 8.65 -33.29
C HIS A 109 19.77 9.23 -32.69
N SER A 110 20.02 8.99 -31.39
CA SER A 110 21.16 9.52 -30.64
C SER A 110 22.49 8.90 -31.10
N ALA A 111 23.56 9.69 -31.12
CA ALA A 111 24.93 9.17 -31.36
C ALA A 111 25.44 8.29 -30.19
N SER A 112 24.86 8.44 -29.00
CA SER A 112 25.18 7.62 -27.83
C SER A 112 24.07 6.60 -27.54
N ALA A 113 24.46 5.41 -27.04
CA ALA A 113 23.54 4.38 -26.57
C ALA A 113 22.76 4.74 -25.28
N TYR A 114 23.28 5.67 -24.48
CA TYR A 114 22.78 5.92 -23.12
C TYR A 114 21.38 6.57 -23.03
N PRO A 115 21.00 7.55 -23.88
CA PRO A 115 19.65 8.12 -23.82
C PRO A 115 18.55 7.08 -24.07
N GLY A 116 18.76 6.17 -25.04
CA GLY A 116 17.83 5.08 -25.33
C GLY A 116 17.66 4.11 -24.17
N LEU A 117 18.77 3.71 -23.55
CA LEU A 117 18.76 2.90 -22.34
C LEU A 117 18.07 3.59 -21.16
N GLY A 118 18.31 4.89 -20.97
CA GLY A 118 17.64 5.69 -19.93
C GLY A 118 16.12 5.74 -20.10
N ILE A 119 15.63 5.88 -21.34
CA ILE A 119 14.19 5.82 -21.65
C ILE A 119 13.64 4.42 -21.37
N ALA A 120 14.32 3.37 -21.81
CA ALA A 120 13.90 2.00 -21.59
C ALA A 120 13.79 1.68 -20.09
N GLU A 121 14.80 2.03 -19.29
CA GLU A 121 14.78 1.85 -17.85
C GLU A 121 13.67 2.68 -17.19
N ALA A 122 13.49 3.94 -17.60
CA ALA A 122 12.42 4.80 -17.08
C ALA A 122 11.03 4.18 -17.32
N LEU A 123 10.80 3.59 -18.50
CA LEU A 123 9.55 2.90 -18.81
C LEU A 123 9.39 1.63 -17.97
N LEU A 124 10.43 0.81 -17.85
CA LEU A 124 10.38 -0.45 -17.09
C LEU A 124 10.13 -0.22 -15.58
N VAL A 125 10.67 0.85 -15.01
CA VAL A 125 10.43 1.26 -13.62
C VAL A 125 9.03 1.85 -13.44
N ALA A 126 8.54 2.61 -14.44
CA ALA A 126 7.28 3.34 -14.34
C ALA A 126 6.03 2.47 -14.58
N LEU A 127 6.04 1.65 -15.64
CA LEU A 127 4.89 0.84 -16.06
C LEU A 127 4.27 -0.02 -14.94
N PRO A 128 5.04 -0.75 -14.11
CA PRO A 128 4.49 -1.56 -13.02
C PRO A 128 3.61 -0.76 -12.06
N LEU A 129 3.95 0.52 -11.84
CA LEU A 129 3.26 1.39 -10.89
C LEU A 129 1.86 1.80 -11.37
N LEU A 130 1.57 1.68 -12.67
CA LEU A 130 0.23 1.95 -13.22
C LEU A 130 -0.84 1.04 -12.61
N TRP A 131 -0.50 -0.24 -12.40
CA TRP A 131 -1.45 -1.24 -11.90
C TRP A 131 -1.14 -1.75 -10.50
N LEU A 132 0.06 -1.52 -9.96
CA LEU A 132 0.42 -1.98 -8.62
C LEU A 132 -0.56 -1.53 -7.51
N PRO A 133 -1.03 -0.27 -7.45
CA PRO A 133 -2.08 0.14 -6.51
C PRO A 133 -3.36 -0.68 -6.64
N THR A 134 -3.78 -0.95 -7.88
CA THR A 134 -4.95 -1.77 -8.18
C THR A 134 -4.72 -3.22 -7.75
N ALA A 135 -3.56 -3.80 -8.03
CA ALA A 135 -3.22 -5.16 -7.63
C ALA A 135 -3.29 -5.31 -6.10
N VAL A 136 -2.65 -4.41 -5.36
CA VAL A 136 -2.67 -4.39 -3.88
C VAL A 136 -4.09 -4.22 -3.36
N ALA A 137 -4.87 -3.27 -3.88
CA ALA A 137 -6.26 -3.09 -3.48
C ALA A 137 -7.10 -4.36 -3.70
N ARG A 138 -6.86 -5.08 -4.81
CA ARG A 138 -7.60 -6.31 -5.16
C ARG A 138 -7.24 -7.48 -4.27
N ILE A 139 -5.97 -7.63 -3.88
CA ILE A 139 -5.54 -8.66 -2.89
C ILE A 139 -6.37 -8.53 -1.62
N PHE A 140 -6.47 -7.32 -1.08
CA PHE A 140 -7.16 -7.03 0.19
C PHE A 140 -8.66 -6.76 0.03
N LYS A 141 -9.17 -6.69 -1.21
CA LYS A 141 -10.54 -6.26 -1.56
C LYS A 141 -10.94 -4.91 -0.94
N ARG A 142 -9.98 -4.00 -0.78
CA ARG A 142 -10.16 -2.68 -0.16
C ARG A 142 -9.33 -1.64 -0.91
N ALA A 143 -9.99 -0.61 -1.46
CA ALA A 143 -9.32 0.44 -2.20
C ALA A 143 -8.26 1.20 -1.38
N ARG A 144 -8.51 1.42 -0.08
CA ARG A 144 -7.56 2.06 0.85
C ARG A 144 -6.21 1.35 0.92
N ALA A 145 -6.18 0.02 0.78
CA ALA A 145 -4.93 -0.74 0.73
C ALA A 145 -4.11 -0.44 -0.53
N GLY A 146 -4.77 -0.16 -1.65
CA GLY A 146 -4.11 0.28 -2.89
C GLY A 146 -3.64 1.73 -2.83
N TYR A 147 -4.43 2.63 -2.24
CA TYR A 147 -4.02 4.03 -2.07
C TYR A 147 -2.74 4.16 -1.24
N ALA A 148 -2.52 3.24 -0.29
CA ALA A 148 -1.29 3.18 0.50
C ALA A 148 -0.02 3.10 -0.35
N VAL A 149 -0.09 2.53 -1.56
CA VAL A 149 1.05 2.39 -2.48
C VAL A 149 1.62 3.76 -2.90
N VAL A 150 0.88 4.87 -2.72
CA VAL A 150 1.44 6.23 -2.88
C VAL A 150 2.64 6.50 -1.97
N LEU A 151 2.73 5.82 -0.83
CA LEU A 151 3.85 5.91 0.12
C LEU A 151 5.02 4.99 -0.26
N LEU A 152 4.93 4.23 -1.36
CA LEU A 152 5.97 3.29 -1.75
C LEU A 152 7.33 3.98 -2.01
N PRO A 153 7.44 5.10 -2.77
CA PRO A 153 8.73 5.76 -2.98
C PRO A 153 9.46 6.23 -1.70
N PRO A 154 8.83 7.01 -0.79
CA PRO A 154 9.50 7.40 0.46
C PRO A 154 9.75 6.21 1.40
N LEU A 155 8.94 5.15 1.30
CA LEU A 155 9.19 3.92 2.04
C LEU A 155 10.41 3.16 1.48
N MET A 156 10.55 3.06 0.16
CA MET A 156 11.74 2.46 -0.47
C MET A 156 13.00 3.23 -0.08
N TRP A 157 12.94 4.56 0.01
CA TRP A 157 14.08 5.37 0.46
C TRP A 157 14.54 4.98 1.86
N LEU A 158 13.59 4.74 2.76
CA LEU A 158 13.87 4.31 4.12
C LEU A 158 14.39 2.85 4.19
N LEU A 159 13.81 1.96 3.38
CA LEU A 159 14.03 0.52 3.51
C LEU A 159 15.17 -0.03 2.64
N ASN A 160 15.53 0.66 1.56
CA ASN A 160 16.45 0.16 0.53
C ASN A 160 17.57 1.18 0.24
N ASN A 161 18.39 1.47 1.26
CA ASN A 161 19.63 2.25 1.11
C ASN A 161 19.46 3.61 0.40
N GLY A 162 18.33 4.30 0.59
CA GLY A 162 18.10 5.63 0.04
C GLY A 162 17.60 5.67 -1.41
N THR A 163 17.25 4.55 -2.05
CA THR A 163 16.58 4.60 -3.37
C THR A 163 15.10 4.94 -3.22
N ILE A 164 14.60 5.85 -4.06
CA ILE A 164 13.15 6.10 -4.20
C ILE A 164 12.51 5.18 -5.24
N LEU A 165 13.31 4.41 -6.00
CA LEU A 165 12.82 3.50 -7.03
C LEU A 165 12.40 2.17 -6.39
N ALA A 166 11.25 1.64 -6.82
CA ALA A 166 10.81 0.32 -6.44
C ALA A 166 11.27 -0.71 -7.47
N GLY A 167 11.74 -1.87 -7.01
CA GLY A 167 12.02 -3.03 -7.84
C GLY A 167 13.35 -3.01 -8.58
N THR A 168 14.18 -1.99 -8.37
CA THR A 168 15.50 -1.87 -9.00
C THR A 168 16.49 -1.17 -8.07
N GLU A 169 17.77 -1.49 -8.25
CA GLU A 169 18.89 -0.79 -7.60
C GLU A 169 19.57 0.20 -8.54
N TYR A 170 18.97 0.43 -9.73
CA TYR A 170 19.47 1.36 -10.73
C TYR A 170 19.88 2.70 -10.11
N GLY A 171 21.12 3.13 -10.38
CA GLY A 171 21.69 4.37 -9.86
C GLY A 171 22.27 4.31 -8.45
N LEU A 172 22.10 3.22 -7.70
CA LEU A 172 22.74 3.04 -6.39
C LEU A 172 24.21 2.64 -6.53
N SER A 173 25.02 3.03 -5.55
CA SER A 173 26.41 2.59 -5.36
C SER A 173 26.68 2.47 -3.87
N ASP A 174 27.65 1.65 -3.47
CA ASP A 174 28.07 1.53 -2.07
C ASP A 174 29.59 1.64 -1.93
N SER A 175 30.11 1.42 -0.71
CA SER A 175 31.54 1.50 -0.41
C SER A 175 32.38 0.43 -1.10
N VAL A 176 31.76 -0.60 -1.68
CA VAL A 176 32.43 -1.74 -2.31
C VAL A 176 32.30 -1.69 -3.82
N SER A 177 31.08 -1.47 -4.32
CA SER A 177 30.75 -1.19 -5.71
C SER A 177 30.54 0.31 -5.88
N THR A 178 31.65 1.05 -5.99
CA THR A 178 31.63 2.52 -6.17
C THR A 178 31.06 2.93 -7.53
N THR A 179 31.09 2.03 -8.52
CA THR A 179 30.35 2.21 -9.77
C THR A 179 28.86 2.01 -9.51
N ARG A 180 28.06 3.00 -9.90
CA ARG A 180 26.60 2.92 -9.79
C ARG A 180 26.06 1.75 -10.60
N VAL A 181 25.01 1.10 -10.10
CA VAL A 181 24.28 0.07 -10.83
C VAL A 181 23.76 0.69 -12.12
N TYR A 182 24.31 0.22 -13.24
CA TYR A 182 24.02 0.71 -14.57
C TYR A 182 22.87 -0.08 -15.21
N ALA A 183 22.47 0.37 -16.40
CA ALA A 183 21.25 -0.10 -17.06
C ALA A 183 21.19 -1.62 -17.29
N LEU A 184 22.30 -2.34 -17.49
CA LEU A 184 22.29 -3.80 -17.69
C LEU A 184 21.58 -4.54 -16.54
N TYR A 185 22.03 -4.31 -15.31
CA TYR A 185 21.48 -4.97 -14.13
C TYR A 185 20.17 -4.33 -13.66
N GLY A 186 19.99 -3.03 -13.93
CA GLY A 186 18.74 -2.32 -13.69
C GLY A 186 17.59 -2.86 -14.55
N ILE A 187 17.82 -3.06 -15.85
CA ILE A 187 16.83 -3.56 -16.81
C ILE A 187 16.34 -4.94 -16.40
N ALA A 188 17.24 -5.86 -16.05
CA ALA A 188 16.87 -7.20 -15.58
C ALA A 188 16.00 -7.13 -14.30
N ALA A 189 16.39 -6.32 -13.31
CA ALA A 189 15.59 -6.10 -12.09
C ALA A 189 14.21 -5.53 -12.42
N SER A 190 14.16 -4.51 -13.28
CA SER A 190 12.95 -3.81 -13.67
C SER A 190 12.00 -4.70 -14.50
N ILE A 191 12.52 -5.59 -15.37
CA ILE A 191 11.73 -6.63 -16.05
C ILE A 191 11.16 -7.63 -15.05
N ALA A 192 11.94 -8.07 -14.06
CA ALA A 192 11.46 -8.95 -13.02
C ALA A 192 10.35 -8.29 -12.19
N PHE A 193 10.52 -7.03 -11.81
CA PHE A 193 9.52 -6.26 -11.07
C PHE A 193 8.24 -6.05 -11.87
N LEU A 194 8.36 -5.67 -13.15
CA LEU A 194 7.24 -5.59 -14.10
C LEU A 194 6.47 -6.90 -14.17
N SER A 195 7.17 -7.99 -14.39
CA SER A 195 6.56 -9.31 -14.57
C SER A 195 5.89 -9.82 -13.30
N LEU A 196 6.55 -9.67 -12.14
CA LEU A 196 5.97 -10.05 -10.85
C LEU A 196 4.75 -9.18 -10.50
N SER A 197 4.78 -7.88 -10.77
CA SER A 197 3.64 -6.99 -10.52
C SER A 197 2.40 -7.40 -11.34
N LEU A 198 2.60 -7.82 -12.59
CA LEU A 198 1.55 -8.36 -13.45
C LEU A 198 1.08 -9.74 -12.96
N LEU A 199 1.97 -10.66 -12.60
CA LEU A 199 1.59 -11.97 -12.06
C LEU A 199 0.73 -11.81 -10.81
N VAL A 200 1.12 -10.92 -9.90
CA VAL A 200 0.36 -10.56 -8.70
C VAL A 200 -1.01 -9.99 -9.07
N LEU A 201 -1.08 -9.08 -10.05
CA LEU A 201 -2.35 -8.55 -10.55
C LEU A 201 -3.26 -9.67 -11.09
N PHE A 202 -2.76 -10.52 -11.98
CA PHE A 202 -3.52 -11.60 -12.60
C PHE A 202 -3.98 -12.67 -11.59
N CYS A 203 -3.23 -12.90 -10.51
CA CYS A 203 -3.67 -13.75 -9.40
C CYS A 203 -4.97 -13.26 -8.71
N THR A 204 -5.34 -11.99 -8.91
CA THR A 204 -6.57 -11.41 -8.33
C THR A 204 -7.78 -11.46 -9.26
N PHE A 205 -7.62 -11.95 -10.50
CA PHE A 205 -8.71 -12.10 -11.46
C PHE A 205 -9.21 -13.53 -11.53
N ARG A 206 -10.48 -13.71 -11.89
CA ARG A 206 -10.98 -14.99 -12.37
C ARG A 206 -10.81 -15.04 -13.89
N LEU A 207 -9.85 -15.83 -14.34
CA LEU A 207 -9.53 -15.98 -15.77
C LEU A 207 -10.29 -17.16 -16.37
N ARG A 208 -10.77 -16.98 -17.60
CA ARG A 208 -11.22 -18.10 -18.44
C ARG A 208 -9.99 -18.83 -18.99
N THR A 209 -10.13 -20.11 -19.35
CA THR A 209 -9.00 -20.93 -19.81
C THR A 209 -8.23 -20.32 -20.98
N SER A 210 -8.92 -19.76 -21.98
CA SER A 210 -8.26 -19.10 -23.12
C SER A 210 -7.40 -17.91 -22.69
N LEU A 211 -7.93 -17.06 -21.81
CA LEU A 211 -7.19 -15.92 -21.26
C LEU A 211 -6.05 -16.38 -20.35
N LEU A 212 -6.23 -17.43 -19.56
CA LEU A 212 -5.18 -18.01 -18.73
C LEU A 212 -4.01 -18.51 -19.59
N ILE A 213 -4.30 -19.18 -20.71
CA ILE A 213 -3.28 -19.62 -21.68
C ILE A 213 -2.57 -18.40 -22.28
N ALA A 214 -3.31 -17.42 -22.79
CA ALA A 214 -2.73 -16.21 -23.39
C ALA A 214 -1.83 -15.45 -22.40
N VAL A 215 -2.28 -15.28 -21.15
CA VAL A 215 -1.49 -14.66 -20.08
C VAL A 215 -0.25 -15.49 -19.75
N SER A 216 -0.35 -16.82 -19.72
CA SER A 216 0.80 -17.72 -19.50
C SER A 216 1.84 -17.57 -20.61
N CYS A 217 1.41 -17.54 -21.88
CA CYS A 217 2.30 -17.29 -23.02
C CYS A 217 2.98 -15.91 -22.92
N GLY A 218 2.23 -14.88 -22.50
CA GLY A 218 2.81 -13.55 -22.26
C GLY A 218 3.92 -13.58 -21.20
N PHE A 219 3.75 -14.34 -20.11
CA PHE A 219 4.79 -14.51 -19.10
C PHE A 219 5.98 -15.34 -19.56
N VAL A 220 5.79 -16.32 -20.44
CA VAL A 220 6.90 -17.04 -21.08
C VAL A 220 7.76 -16.07 -21.90
N VAL A 221 7.13 -15.15 -22.65
CA VAL A 221 7.85 -14.10 -23.40
C VAL A 221 8.59 -13.15 -22.47
N LEU A 222 7.92 -12.63 -21.42
CA LEU A 222 8.56 -11.75 -20.45
C LEU A 222 9.73 -12.44 -19.72
N ALA A 223 9.58 -13.71 -19.37
CA ALA A 223 10.64 -14.52 -18.79
C ALA A 223 11.82 -14.66 -19.75
N ALA A 224 11.57 -14.97 -21.03
CA ALA A 224 12.64 -15.10 -22.03
C ALA A 224 13.39 -13.78 -22.26
N ILE A 225 12.68 -12.64 -22.23
CA ILE A 225 13.30 -11.30 -22.27
C ILE A 225 14.16 -11.07 -21.01
N GLY A 226 13.68 -11.51 -19.85
CA GLY A 226 14.45 -11.53 -18.61
C GLY A 226 15.75 -12.32 -18.77
N ASP A 227 15.67 -13.58 -19.21
CA ASP A 227 16.87 -14.42 -19.39
C ASP A 227 17.84 -13.89 -20.44
N LEU A 228 17.36 -13.17 -21.47
CA LEU A 228 18.22 -12.44 -22.40
C LEU A 228 18.89 -11.23 -21.72
N SER A 229 18.20 -10.55 -20.82
CA SER A 229 18.74 -9.38 -20.09
C SER A 229 19.72 -9.77 -19.00
N ARG A 230 19.52 -10.94 -18.38
CA ARG A 230 20.41 -11.54 -17.39
C ARG A 230 20.09 -13.02 -17.22
N SER A 231 21.11 -13.87 -17.31
CA SER A 231 21.01 -15.32 -17.19
C SER A 231 20.22 -15.73 -15.95
N LEU A 232 19.23 -16.61 -16.15
CA LEU A 232 18.30 -17.15 -15.15
C LEU A 232 17.34 -16.15 -14.49
N SER A 233 17.39 -14.86 -14.82
CA SER A 233 16.52 -13.85 -14.20
C SER A 233 15.04 -14.01 -14.60
N GLY A 234 14.76 -14.66 -15.73
CA GLY A 234 13.43 -15.00 -16.22
C GLY A 234 12.80 -16.22 -15.56
N MET A 235 13.61 -17.12 -15.02
CA MET A 235 13.17 -18.43 -14.51
C MET A 235 12.16 -18.34 -13.37
N GLY A 236 12.33 -17.35 -12.47
CA GLY A 236 11.39 -17.13 -11.37
C GLY A 236 10.00 -16.70 -11.86
N ILE A 237 9.96 -15.91 -12.94
CA ILE A 237 8.73 -15.44 -13.58
C ILE A 237 8.02 -16.62 -14.25
N ALA A 238 8.75 -17.45 -14.99
CA ALA A 238 8.23 -18.64 -15.64
C ALA A 238 7.65 -19.63 -14.60
N ALA A 239 8.36 -19.89 -13.51
CA ALA A 239 7.87 -20.72 -12.41
C ALA A 239 6.60 -20.14 -11.76
N GLY A 240 6.48 -18.81 -11.68
CA GLY A 240 5.31 -18.08 -11.17
C GLY A 240 4.02 -18.39 -11.95
N VAL A 241 4.10 -18.78 -13.23
CA VAL A 241 2.94 -19.24 -14.03
C VAL A 241 2.25 -20.44 -13.38
N GLY A 242 3.01 -21.30 -12.69
CA GLY A 242 2.44 -22.43 -11.95
C GLY A 242 1.43 -22.00 -10.87
N VAL A 243 1.66 -20.85 -10.23
CA VAL A 243 0.74 -20.31 -9.21
C VAL A 243 -0.58 -19.85 -9.85
N LEU A 244 -0.54 -19.26 -11.05
CA LEU A 244 -1.75 -18.89 -11.80
C LEU A 244 -2.60 -20.13 -12.12
N TRP A 245 -1.98 -21.22 -12.59
CA TRP A 245 -2.70 -22.47 -12.87
C TRP A 245 -3.21 -23.16 -11.61
N TRP A 246 -2.42 -23.13 -10.53
CA TRP A 246 -2.85 -23.63 -9.22
C TRP A 246 -4.11 -22.93 -8.70
N LEU A 247 -4.28 -21.64 -8.99
CA LEU A 247 -5.48 -20.88 -8.61
C LEU A 247 -6.73 -21.24 -9.42
N HIS A 248 -6.57 -21.60 -10.69
CA HIS A 248 -7.65 -21.72 -11.68
C HIS A 248 -8.08 -23.16 -11.99
N VAL A 249 -7.35 -24.16 -11.51
CA VAL A 249 -7.67 -25.58 -11.72
C VAL A 249 -8.45 -26.18 -10.53
N ARG A 250 -9.27 -27.22 -10.82
CA ARG A 250 -10.10 -27.91 -9.81
C ARG A 250 -9.29 -28.44 -8.62
N LYS A 251 -9.95 -28.47 -7.45
CA LYS A 251 -9.35 -28.74 -6.14
C LYS A 251 -8.49 -30.01 -6.05
N LYS A 252 -8.86 -31.08 -6.77
CA LYS A 252 -8.16 -32.38 -6.80
C LYS A 252 -6.84 -32.36 -7.58
N TRP A 253 -6.74 -31.54 -8.64
CA TRP A 253 -5.62 -31.56 -9.59
C TRP A 253 -4.72 -30.33 -9.55
N ARG A 254 -5.07 -29.32 -8.76
CA ARG A 254 -4.38 -28.02 -8.77
C ARG A 254 -2.87 -28.07 -8.52
N TRP A 255 -2.37 -28.99 -7.70
CA TRP A 255 -0.94 -29.11 -7.43
C TRP A 255 -0.19 -29.66 -8.64
N LEU A 256 -0.71 -30.73 -9.25
CA LEU A 256 -0.16 -31.30 -10.48
C LEU A 256 -0.24 -30.32 -11.65
N ALA A 257 -1.37 -29.61 -11.79
CA ALA A 257 -1.52 -28.63 -12.85
C ALA A 257 -0.62 -27.40 -12.64
N GLY A 258 -0.46 -26.93 -11.40
CA GLY A 258 0.47 -25.84 -11.09
C GLY A 258 1.92 -26.22 -11.36
N LEU A 259 2.35 -27.40 -10.90
CA LEU A 259 3.70 -27.91 -11.17
C LEU A 259 3.93 -28.12 -12.67
N GLY A 260 3.00 -28.77 -13.36
CA GLY A 260 3.08 -29.01 -14.80
C GLY A 260 3.16 -27.70 -15.60
N ALA A 261 2.36 -26.69 -15.24
CA ALA A 261 2.41 -25.39 -15.89
C ALA A 261 3.73 -24.64 -15.63
N ALA A 262 4.28 -24.72 -14.42
CA ALA A 262 5.60 -24.14 -14.12
C ALA A 262 6.72 -24.79 -14.96
N VAL A 263 6.73 -26.12 -15.03
CA VAL A 263 7.73 -26.86 -15.84
C VAL A 263 7.60 -26.52 -17.32
N VAL A 264 6.37 -26.53 -17.86
CA VAL A 264 6.12 -26.16 -19.26
C VAL A 264 6.56 -24.73 -19.53
N ALA A 265 6.24 -23.78 -18.65
CA ALA A 265 6.64 -22.38 -18.81
C ALA A 265 8.17 -22.25 -18.84
N VAL A 266 8.88 -22.89 -17.92
CA VAL A 266 10.36 -22.89 -17.87
C VAL A 266 10.97 -23.46 -19.15
N VAL A 267 10.48 -24.61 -19.63
CA VAL A 267 10.96 -25.23 -20.87
C VAL A 267 10.71 -24.33 -22.08
N LEU A 268 9.51 -23.74 -22.19
CA LEU A 268 9.19 -22.82 -23.29
C LEU A 268 10.02 -21.55 -23.23
N THR A 269 10.33 -21.04 -22.03
CA THR A 269 11.20 -19.88 -21.85
C THR A 269 12.60 -20.15 -22.39
N PHE A 270 13.22 -21.28 -22.02
CA PHE A 270 14.51 -21.68 -22.59
C PHE A 270 14.43 -21.87 -24.10
N GLY A 271 13.41 -22.58 -24.60
CA GLY A 271 13.22 -22.79 -26.03
C GLY A 271 13.12 -21.48 -26.81
N LEU A 272 12.40 -20.49 -26.27
CA LEU A 272 12.24 -19.17 -26.89
C LEU A 272 13.56 -18.36 -26.86
N GLN A 273 14.28 -18.39 -25.74
CA GLN A 273 15.61 -17.77 -25.64
C GLN A 273 16.58 -18.38 -26.66
N THR A 274 16.67 -19.71 -26.72
CA THR A 274 17.53 -20.44 -27.66
C THR A 274 17.16 -20.14 -29.10
N ALA A 275 15.86 -20.15 -29.44
CA ALA A 275 15.41 -19.82 -30.79
C ALA A 275 15.77 -18.38 -31.18
N THR A 276 15.60 -17.43 -30.26
CA THR A 276 15.96 -16.01 -30.47
C THR A 276 17.46 -15.86 -30.73
N MET A 277 18.31 -16.43 -29.86
CA MET A 277 19.75 -16.37 -30.05
C MET A 277 20.22 -17.11 -31.30
N THR A 278 19.58 -18.22 -31.67
CA THR A 278 19.89 -18.94 -32.92
C THR A 278 19.64 -18.03 -34.13
N GLY A 279 18.51 -17.31 -34.15
CA GLY A 279 18.21 -16.34 -35.21
C GLY A 279 19.20 -15.17 -35.27
N LEU A 280 19.55 -14.59 -34.11
CA LEU A 280 20.55 -13.53 -34.02
C LEU A 280 21.93 -14.01 -34.49
N ASN A 281 22.33 -15.20 -34.07
CA ASN A 281 23.60 -15.83 -34.43
C ASN A 281 23.69 -16.15 -35.92
N ALA A 282 22.60 -16.59 -36.56
CA ALA A 282 22.55 -16.76 -38.01
C ALA A 282 22.76 -15.43 -38.75
N ALA A 283 22.15 -14.34 -38.28
CA ALA A 283 22.36 -13.00 -38.85
C ALA A 283 23.80 -12.50 -38.63
N ARG A 284 24.35 -12.68 -37.43
CA ARG A 284 25.76 -12.35 -37.11
C ARG A 284 26.70 -13.08 -38.06
N SER A 285 26.55 -14.40 -38.20
CA SER A 285 27.40 -15.22 -39.09
C SER A 285 27.30 -14.80 -40.55
N ALA A 286 26.11 -14.45 -41.03
CA ALA A 286 25.93 -13.97 -42.40
C ALA A 286 26.69 -12.65 -42.65
N THR A 287 26.73 -11.75 -41.67
CA THR A 287 27.39 -10.44 -41.79
C THR A 287 28.90 -10.51 -41.56
N THR A 288 29.37 -11.32 -40.60
CA THR A 288 30.80 -11.36 -40.21
C THR A 288 31.58 -12.46 -40.91
N GLY A 289 30.89 -13.45 -41.50
CA GLY A 289 31.51 -14.67 -42.02
C GLY A 289 32.06 -15.60 -40.92
N GLN A 290 31.81 -15.31 -39.64
CA GLN A 290 32.32 -16.11 -38.53
C GLN A 290 31.34 -17.23 -38.15
N SER A 291 31.89 -18.42 -37.90
CA SER A 291 31.18 -19.51 -37.24
C SER A 291 31.00 -19.18 -35.77
N MET A 292 29.77 -19.24 -35.28
CA MET A 292 29.46 -19.01 -33.86
C MET A 292 29.99 -20.14 -32.97
N ALA A 293 30.22 -21.33 -33.53
CA ALA A 293 30.79 -22.46 -32.80
C ALA A 293 32.28 -22.27 -32.48
N ASP A 294 32.96 -21.39 -33.22
CA ASP A 294 34.40 -21.11 -33.06
C ASP A 294 34.65 -19.93 -32.12
N LEU A 295 33.59 -19.27 -31.65
CA LEU A 295 33.68 -18.19 -30.67
C LEU A 295 33.71 -18.77 -29.25
N PRO A 296 34.57 -18.25 -28.35
CA PRO A 296 34.57 -18.67 -26.96
C PRO A 296 33.21 -18.35 -26.31
N ASN A 297 32.71 -19.28 -25.50
CA ASN A 297 31.45 -19.11 -24.77
C ASN A 297 31.72 -18.27 -23.52
N ALA A 298 31.31 -17.01 -23.52
CA ALA A 298 31.76 -16.01 -22.55
C ALA A 298 31.39 -16.34 -21.07
N HIS A 299 30.39 -17.20 -20.82
CA HIS A 299 29.95 -17.58 -19.47
C HIS A 299 30.09 -19.07 -19.11
N GLY A 300 31.24 -19.42 -18.53
CA GLY A 300 31.41 -20.62 -17.71
C GLY A 300 30.79 -20.46 -16.31
N THR A 301 30.22 -21.54 -15.75
CA THR A 301 29.62 -21.50 -14.40
C THR A 301 30.70 -21.39 -13.31
N TRP A 302 31.89 -21.94 -13.55
CA TRP A 302 32.87 -22.16 -12.49
C TRP A 302 33.74 -20.95 -12.21
N HIS A 303 34.02 -20.10 -13.22
CA HIS A 303 34.78 -18.87 -13.03
C HIS A 303 34.23 -17.95 -11.92
N PRO A 304 32.96 -17.50 -11.98
CA PRO A 304 32.41 -16.65 -10.94
C PRO A 304 32.32 -17.39 -9.58
N LEU A 305 32.06 -18.70 -9.56
CA LEU A 305 32.04 -19.49 -8.31
C LEU A 305 33.43 -19.56 -7.65
N TYR A 306 34.48 -19.79 -8.45
CA TYR A 306 35.86 -19.81 -7.99
C TYR A 306 36.29 -18.46 -7.43
N LEU A 307 36.10 -17.39 -8.21
CA LEU A 307 36.40 -16.04 -7.72
C LEU A 307 35.56 -15.68 -6.49
N GLY A 308 34.35 -16.20 -6.37
CA GLY A 308 33.51 -16.01 -5.20
C GLY A 308 34.16 -16.45 -3.89
N LEU A 309 35.08 -17.41 -3.93
CA LEU A 309 35.86 -17.82 -2.75
C LEU A 309 36.85 -16.75 -2.25
N ALA A 310 36.96 -15.61 -2.94
CA ALA A 310 37.71 -14.43 -2.49
C ALA A 310 37.09 -13.72 -1.26
N TYR A 311 35.82 -13.98 -0.93
CA TYR A 311 35.17 -13.33 0.21
C TYR A 311 35.98 -13.55 1.51
N PRO A 312 36.21 -12.51 2.34
CA PRO A 312 35.47 -11.24 2.39
C PRO A 312 36.03 -10.11 1.51
N GLN A 313 37.04 -10.34 0.67
CA GLN A 313 37.44 -9.36 -0.36
C GLN A 313 36.41 -9.35 -1.50
N PRO A 314 36.02 -8.19 -2.06
CA PRO A 314 36.42 -6.82 -1.69
C PRO A 314 35.56 -6.17 -0.60
N ILE A 315 34.52 -6.86 -0.10
CA ILE A 315 33.50 -6.31 0.80
C ILE A 315 34.07 -5.65 2.06
N THR A 316 34.98 -6.32 2.78
CA THR A 316 35.57 -5.80 4.03
C THR A 316 37.00 -5.29 3.87
N GLY A 317 37.60 -5.46 2.69
CA GLY A 317 39.02 -5.19 2.44
C GLY A 317 39.98 -6.20 3.06
N GLN A 318 39.51 -7.15 3.87
CA GLN A 318 40.35 -8.23 4.41
C GLN A 318 40.70 -9.24 3.30
N PRO A 319 41.90 -9.84 3.32
CA PRO A 319 42.30 -10.85 2.34
C PRO A 319 41.44 -12.11 2.46
N SER A 320 41.29 -12.83 1.34
CA SER A 320 40.63 -14.13 1.33
C SER A 320 41.39 -15.14 2.23
N PRO A 321 40.69 -15.95 3.03
CA PRO A 321 41.31 -17.04 3.78
C PRO A 321 41.87 -18.16 2.88
N LEU A 322 41.53 -18.15 1.60
CA LEU A 322 41.97 -19.14 0.60
C LEU A 322 43.01 -18.55 -0.38
N GLY A 323 43.48 -17.31 -0.13
CA GLY A 323 44.45 -16.64 -1.00
C GLY A 323 43.93 -16.30 -2.41
N ILE A 324 42.61 -16.33 -2.60
CA ILE A 324 41.94 -15.99 -3.86
C ILE A 324 41.65 -14.50 -3.90
N VAL A 325 41.89 -13.86 -5.05
CA VAL A 325 41.64 -12.43 -5.26
C VAL A 325 40.43 -12.25 -6.17
N TRP A 326 39.51 -11.35 -5.80
CA TRP A 326 38.37 -10.98 -6.64
C TRP A 326 38.84 -10.14 -7.84
N SER A 327 39.32 -10.82 -8.89
CA SER A 327 39.81 -10.23 -10.13
C SER A 327 39.76 -11.25 -11.26
N ASP A 328 39.21 -10.88 -12.41
CA ASP A 328 39.20 -11.76 -13.59
C ASP A 328 40.61 -12.16 -14.00
N LYS A 329 41.56 -11.21 -13.95
CA LYS A 329 42.97 -11.47 -14.21
C LYS A 329 43.54 -12.56 -13.31
N PHE A 330 43.16 -12.60 -12.03
CA PHE A 330 43.60 -13.65 -11.12
C PHE A 330 43.12 -15.02 -11.59
N GLY A 331 41.84 -15.15 -11.98
CA GLY A 331 41.29 -16.40 -12.53
C GLY A 331 41.97 -16.80 -13.84
N TRP A 332 42.21 -15.85 -14.74
CA TRP A 332 42.91 -16.10 -16.00
C TRP A 332 44.35 -16.57 -15.79
N ASP A 333 45.10 -15.90 -14.91
CA ASP A 333 46.49 -16.24 -14.60
C ASP A 333 46.57 -17.62 -13.92
N LYS A 334 45.58 -17.99 -13.09
CA LYS A 334 45.47 -19.34 -12.49
C LYS A 334 45.21 -20.42 -13.52
N ALA A 335 44.30 -20.20 -14.46
CA ALA A 335 44.07 -21.16 -15.54
C ALA A 335 45.31 -21.31 -16.44
N ARG A 336 45.98 -20.20 -16.78
CA ARG A 336 47.21 -20.21 -17.59
C ARG A 336 48.41 -20.85 -16.89
N ALA A 337 48.43 -20.86 -15.56
CA ALA A 337 49.44 -21.60 -14.81
C ALA A 337 49.26 -23.13 -14.95
N VAL A 338 48.04 -23.60 -15.20
CA VAL A 338 47.74 -25.02 -15.49
C VAL A 338 47.98 -25.33 -16.97
N ASP A 339 47.56 -24.44 -17.86
CA ASP A 339 47.75 -24.55 -19.31
C ASP A 339 48.02 -23.17 -19.95
N PRO A 340 49.27 -22.85 -20.31
CA PRO A 340 49.65 -21.54 -20.85
C PRO A 340 48.89 -21.13 -22.11
N ASP A 341 48.43 -22.10 -22.91
CA ASP A 341 47.77 -21.88 -24.21
C ASP A 341 46.24 -21.89 -24.09
N VAL A 342 45.68 -21.97 -22.87
CA VAL A 342 44.23 -22.03 -22.69
C VAL A 342 43.54 -20.76 -23.18
N VAL A 343 42.56 -20.96 -24.06
CA VAL A 343 41.67 -19.88 -24.50
C VAL A 343 40.70 -19.56 -23.37
N ILE A 344 40.71 -18.32 -22.88
CA ILE A 344 39.81 -17.85 -21.83
C ILE A 344 38.36 -18.02 -22.30
N ALA A 345 37.50 -18.48 -21.38
CA ALA A 345 36.10 -18.77 -21.66
C ALA A 345 35.85 -19.92 -22.68
N SER A 346 36.84 -20.79 -22.91
CA SER A 346 36.62 -22.08 -23.57
C SER A 346 36.09 -23.15 -22.60
N ASP A 347 35.53 -24.25 -23.11
CA ASP A 347 35.14 -25.40 -22.29
C ASP A 347 36.30 -25.94 -21.45
N LYS A 348 37.51 -25.96 -22.04
CA LYS A 348 38.73 -26.38 -21.34
C LYS A 348 39.05 -25.44 -20.17
N TYR A 349 38.91 -24.14 -20.39
CA TYR A 349 39.07 -23.14 -19.32
C TYR A 349 38.07 -23.37 -18.18
N ASP A 350 36.78 -23.57 -18.49
CA ASP A 350 35.74 -23.78 -17.48
C ASP A 350 35.99 -25.06 -16.67
N LEU A 351 36.47 -26.13 -17.30
CA LEU A 351 36.89 -27.37 -16.61
C LEU A 351 38.11 -27.16 -15.70
N ILE A 352 39.12 -26.40 -16.13
CA ILE A 352 40.27 -26.07 -15.27
C ILE A 352 39.80 -25.29 -14.05
N ILE A 353 38.96 -24.27 -14.22
CA ILE A 353 38.46 -23.49 -13.09
C ILE A 353 37.54 -24.32 -12.18
N LYS A 354 36.73 -25.22 -12.74
CA LYS A 354 35.93 -26.18 -11.98
C LYS A 354 36.80 -27.00 -11.05
N ASP A 355 37.89 -27.56 -11.55
CA ASP A 355 38.79 -28.39 -10.75
C ASP A 355 39.44 -27.55 -9.64
N LEU A 356 39.93 -26.35 -9.96
CA LEU A 356 40.46 -25.41 -8.96
C LEU A 356 39.45 -25.06 -7.86
N TYR A 357 38.18 -24.85 -8.22
CA TYR A 357 37.11 -24.62 -7.25
C TYR A 357 36.86 -25.86 -6.39
N LEU A 358 36.66 -27.01 -7.01
CA LEU A 358 36.35 -28.25 -6.30
C LEU A 358 37.48 -28.66 -5.36
N ASP A 359 38.73 -28.42 -5.72
CA ASP A 359 39.88 -28.68 -4.87
C ASP A 359 39.86 -27.80 -3.62
N GLN A 360 39.56 -26.50 -3.74
CA GLN A 360 39.36 -25.62 -2.58
C GLN A 360 38.22 -26.09 -1.67
N VAL A 361 37.10 -26.56 -2.24
CA VAL A 361 35.98 -27.09 -1.47
C VAL A 361 36.36 -28.37 -0.72
N LYS A 362 37.13 -29.27 -1.36
CA LYS A 362 37.56 -30.55 -0.76
C LYS A 362 38.63 -30.34 0.32
N GLU A 363 39.60 -29.47 0.08
CA GLU A 363 40.72 -29.20 0.99
C GLU A 363 40.29 -28.36 2.21
N HIS A 364 39.33 -27.45 2.02
CA HIS A 364 38.91 -26.49 3.05
C HIS A 364 37.38 -26.42 3.25
N PRO A 365 36.68 -27.55 3.51
CA PRO A 365 35.22 -27.62 3.49
C PRO A 365 34.55 -26.72 4.53
N LEU A 366 35.10 -26.66 5.75
CA LEU A 366 34.56 -25.82 6.83
C LEU A 366 34.77 -24.32 6.54
N THR A 367 35.90 -23.96 5.95
CA THR A 367 36.20 -22.57 5.55
C THR A 367 35.23 -22.10 4.47
N VAL A 368 35.03 -22.92 3.44
CA VAL A 368 34.08 -22.63 2.35
C VAL A 368 32.64 -22.56 2.86
N ALA A 369 32.21 -23.50 3.71
CA ALA A 369 30.87 -23.47 4.29
C ALA A 369 30.64 -22.20 5.14
N LYS A 370 31.62 -21.82 5.96
CA LYS A 370 31.58 -20.58 6.75
C LYS A 370 31.50 -19.35 5.85
N LEU A 371 32.26 -19.33 4.76
CA LEU A 371 32.26 -18.25 3.77
C LEU A 371 30.86 -18.08 3.13
N TYR A 372 30.22 -19.17 2.70
CA TYR A 372 28.86 -19.11 2.14
C TYR A 372 27.81 -18.66 3.16
N LEU A 373 27.92 -19.13 4.41
CA LEU A 373 27.03 -18.66 5.49
C LEU A 373 27.24 -17.16 5.75
N GLN A 374 28.48 -16.67 5.77
CA GLN A 374 28.78 -15.25 5.96
C GLN A 374 28.22 -14.39 4.82
N LYS A 375 28.35 -14.84 3.57
CA LYS A 375 27.72 -14.16 2.42
C LYS A 375 26.20 -14.12 2.57
N PHE A 376 25.56 -15.24 2.88
CA PHE A 376 24.12 -15.28 3.11
C PHE A 376 23.67 -14.29 4.20
N LEU A 377 24.35 -14.27 5.35
CA LEU A 377 24.06 -13.33 6.43
C LEU A 377 24.30 -11.87 6.02
N TYR A 378 25.29 -11.61 5.15
CA TYR A 378 25.51 -10.29 4.57
C TYR A 378 24.34 -9.85 3.70
N VAL A 379 23.83 -10.72 2.82
CA VAL A 379 22.62 -10.44 2.01
C VAL A 379 21.40 -10.17 2.89
N VAL A 380 21.18 -10.99 3.92
CA VAL A 380 20.09 -10.79 4.88
C VAL A 380 20.22 -9.44 5.61
N LYS A 381 21.45 -9.06 5.98
CA LYS A 381 21.73 -7.76 6.61
C LYS A 381 21.45 -6.61 5.65
N HIS A 382 21.86 -6.72 4.39
CA HIS A 382 21.62 -5.71 3.36
C HIS A 382 20.11 -5.42 3.21
N PHE A 383 19.28 -6.47 3.16
CA PHE A 383 17.82 -6.35 3.05
C PHE A 383 17.08 -6.29 4.39
N GLY A 384 17.78 -6.13 5.52
CA GLY A 384 17.20 -6.31 6.85
C GLY A 384 15.99 -5.42 7.12
N ALA A 385 16.03 -4.16 6.68
CA ALA A 385 14.90 -3.22 6.84
C ALA A 385 13.68 -3.64 6.01
N MET A 386 13.87 -4.03 4.74
CA MET A 386 12.79 -4.55 3.89
C MET A 386 12.19 -5.83 4.49
N LEU A 387 13.03 -6.79 4.89
CA LEU A 387 12.59 -8.05 5.48
C LEU A 387 11.78 -7.84 6.77
N ALA A 388 12.23 -6.93 7.65
CA ALA A 388 11.50 -6.59 8.87
C ALA A 388 10.13 -5.96 8.57
N PHE A 389 10.08 -5.00 7.64
CA PHE A 389 8.82 -4.37 7.22
C PHE A 389 7.84 -5.39 6.60
N ILE A 390 8.36 -6.25 5.71
CA ILE A 390 7.59 -7.33 5.08
C ILE A 390 7.02 -8.26 6.15
N LEU A 391 7.85 -8.72 7.09
CA LEU A 391 7.44 -9.63 8.15
C LEU A 391 6.29 -9.04 8.97
N VAL A 392 6.43 -7.79 9.43
CA VAL A 392 5.39 -7.12 10.23
C VAL A 392 4.09 -6.98 9.44
N GLY A 393 4.15 -6.48 8.20
CA GLY A 393 2.95 -6.28 7.37
C GLY A 393 2.24 -7.58 7.02
N LEU A 394 2.99 -8.63 6.65
CA LEU A 394 2.42 -9.94 6.31
C LEU A 394 1.86 -10.67 7.53
N VAL A 395 2.54 -10.63 8.69
CA VAL A 395 2.04 -11.24 9.92
C VAL A 395 0.70 -10.61 10.32
N LEU A 396 0.61 -9.28 10.36
CA LEU A 396 -0.64 -8.57 10.67
C LEU A 396 -1.75 -8.94 9.68
N ALA A 397 -1.41 -9.03 8.39
CA ALA A 397 -2.37 -9.37 7.34
C ALA A 397 -2.86 -10.84 7.43
N LEU A 398 -1.97 -11.79 7.74
CA LEU A 398 -2.26 -13.22 7.77
C LEU A 398 -2.90 -13.67 9.09
N MET A 399 -2.57 -13.06 10.23
CA MET A 399 -3.17 -13.40 11.52
C MET A 399 -4.69 -13.22 11.53
N ARG A 400 -5.23 -12.33 10.69
CA ARG A 400 -6.66 -12.11 10.56
C ARG A 400 -7.32 -13.20 9.70
N ARG A 401 -8.34 -13.86 10.26
CA ARG A 401 -9.24 -14.76 9.50
C ARG A 401 -10.16 -13.91 8.63
N ALA A 402 -9.81 -13.71 7.37
CA ALA A 402 -10.65 -12.97 6.42
C ALA A 402 -10.44 -13.44 4.96
N PRO A 403 -11.35 -13.08 4.03
CA PRO A 403 -11.43 -13.67 2.69
C PRO A 403 -10.18 -13.48 1.81
N GLN A 404 -9.29 -12.56 2.19
CA GLN A 404 -8.06 -12.23 1.45
C GLN A 404 -6.92 -13.24 1.66
N ARG A 405 -7.03 -14.21 2.56
CA ARG A 405 -5.94 -15.20 2.80
C ARG A 405 -5.50 -15.94 1.53
N ARG A 406 -6.45 -16.28 0.65
CA ARG A 406 -6.16 -16.99 -0.60
C ARG A 406 -5.42 -16.10 -1.63
N PRO A 407 -5.94 -14.91 -2.01
CA PRO A 407 -5.21 -14.04 -2.94
C PRO A 407 -3.89 -13.53 -2.35
N LEU A 408 -3.83 -13.25 -1.03
CA LEU A 408 -2.57 -12.87 -0.36
C LEU A 408 -1.55 -14.00 -0.40
N GLY A 409 -1.94 -15.23 -0.07
CA GLY A 409 -1.05 -16.40 -0.12
C GLY A 409 -0.55 -16.68 -1.54
N ALA A 410 -1.39 -16.48 -2.56
CA ALA A 410 -0.96 -16.62 -3.94
C ALA A 410 0.01 -15.51 -4.38
N ALA A 411 -0.25 -14.26 -4.00
CA ALA A 411 0.65 -13.14 -4.31
C ALA A 411 2.03 -13.33 -3.67
N ILE A 412 2.10 -13.86 -2.44
CA ILE A 412 3.37 -14.26 -1.81
C ILE A 412 4.00 -15.44 -2.55
N ALA A 413 3.22 -16.47 -2.90
CA ALA A 413 3.75 -17.66 -3.57
C ALA A 413 4.38 -17.36 -4.93
N VAL A 414 3.86 -16.38 -5.67
CA VAL A 414 4.41 -15.91 -6.95
C VAL A 414 5.83 -15.37 -6.81
N THR A 415 6.19 -14.72 -5.69
CA THR A 415 7.52 -14.12 -5.53
C THR A 415 8.57 -15.12 -5.06
N ILE A 416 8.17 -16.28 -4.49
CA ILE A 416 9.09 -17.26 -3.89
C ILE A 416 10.14 -17.76 -4.90
N PRO A 417 9.79 -18.19 -6.13
CA PRO A 417 10.79 -18.67 -7.08
C PRO A 417 11.85 -17.62 -7.42
N THR A 418 11.44 -16.37 -7.64
CA THR A 418 12.38 -15.26 -7.91
C THR A 418 13.26 -14.95 -6.70
N ILE A 419 12.75 -15.04 -5.47
CA ILE A 419 13.58 -14.87 -4.27
C ILE A 419 14.63 -15.98 -4.17
N LEU A 420 14.23 -17.24 -4.35
CA LEU A 420 15.15 -18.38 -4.25
C LEU A 420 16.25 -18.32 -5.30
N LEU A 421 15.90 -17.96 -6.54
CA LEU A 421 16.87 -17.81 -7.63
C LEU A 421 17.72 -16.56 -7.46
N GLY A 422 17.13 -15.44 -7.00
CA GLY A 422 17.86 -14.20 -6.73
C GLY A 422 18.87 -14.31 -5.58
N LEU A 423 18.74 -15.30 -4.69
CA LEU A 423 19.76 -15.59 -3.67
C LEU A 423 21.01 -16.24 -4.28
N ILE A 424 20.92 -16.89 -5.43
CA ILE A 424 22.02 -17.66 -6.01
C ILE A 424 23.23 -16.78 -6.33
N PRO A 425 23.13 -15.70 -7.13
CA PRO A 425 24.28 -14.86 -7.46
C PRO A 425 24.98 -14.25 -6.23
N PRO A 426 24.29 -13.57 -5.29
CA PRO A 426 24.98 -12.90 -4.20
C PRO A 426 25.53 -13.86 -3.15
N VAL A 427 24.95 -15.06 -3.00
CA VAL A 427 25.43 -16.06 -2.04
C VAL A 427 26.53 -16.92 -2.66
N LEU A 428 26.33 -17.44 -3.87
CA LEU A 428 27.29 -18.37 -4.49
C LEU A 428 28.47 -17.64 -5.13
N VAL A 429 28.25 -16.46 -5.71
CA VAL A 429 29.30 -15.66 -6.38
C VAL A 429 29.82 -14.60 -5.42
N MET A 430 29.18 -13.44 -5.30
CA MET A 430 29.65 -12.36 -4.42
C MET A 430 28.48 -11.43 -4.08
N PRO A 431 28.31 -10.96 -2.82
CA PRO A 431 27.21 -10.10 -2.44
C PRO A 431 27.46 -8.64 -2.84
N LEU A 432 27.46 -8.38 -4.15
CA LEU A 432 27.59 -7.04 -4.74
C LEU A 432 26.22 -6.53 -5.16
N LEU A 433 26.06 -5.21 -5.15
CA LEU A 433 24.79 -4.51 -5.43
C LEU A 433 24.13 -5.02 -6.72
N TYR A 434 24.86 -5.05 -7.83
CA TYR A 434 24.33 -5.53 -9.11
C TYR A 434 23.91 -7.01 -9.15
N TYR A 435 24.29 -7.83 -8.17
CA TYR A 435 23.81 -9.21 -8.02
C TYR A 435 22.52 -9.33 -7.21
N TYR A 436 21.98 -8.22 -6.70
CA TYR A 436 20.72 -8.19 -5.96
C TYR A 436 19.48 -7.90 -6.81
N SER A 437 19.63 -7.68 -8.12
CA SER A 437 18.57 -7.30 -9.05
C SER A 437 17.24 -8.03 -8.83
N GLU A 438 17.25 -9.37 -8.83
CA GLU A 438 16.04 -10.19 -8.69
C GLU A 438 15.47 -10.17 -7.27
N LEU A 439 16.34 -10.07 -6.25
CA LEU A 439 15.92 -9.93 -4.85
C LEU A 439 15.21 -8.60 -4.63
N THR A 440 15.78 -7.50 -5.12
CA THR A 440 15.19 -6.18 -4.99
C THR A 440 13.84 -6.11 -5.70
N ALA A 441 13.72 -6.68 -6.90
CA ALA A 441 12.44 -6.82 -7.60
C ALA A 441 11.39 -7.56 -6.76
N ALA A 442 11.70 -8.76 -6.28
CA ALA A 442 10.74 -9.58 -5.54
C ALA A 442 10.39 -9.01 -4.16
N LEU A 443 11.38 -8.47 -3.44
CA LEU A 443 11.18 -7.86 -2.13
C LEU A 443 10.39 -6.56 -2.24
N SER A 444 10.58 -5.73 -3.27
CA SER A 444 9.75 -4.54 -3.49
C SER A 444 8.26 -4.86 -3.70
N ILE A 445 7.95 -5.97 -4.39
CA ILE A 445 6.56 -6.46 -4.50
C ILE A 445 6.01 -6.82 -3.12
N LEU A 446 6.79 -7.54 -2.30
CA LEU A 446 6.38 -7.88 -0.95
C LEU A 446 6.25 -6.66 -0.03
N VAL A 447 7.09 -5.63 -0.19
CA VAL A 447 6.95 -4.35 0.53
C VAL A 447 5.62 -3.68 0.16
N ALA A 448 5.28 -3.59 -1.13
CA ALA A 448 4.02 -3.01 -1.58
C ALA A 448 2.79 -3.76 -1.03
N ILE A 449 2.83 -5.11 -1.05
CA ILE A 449 1.78 -5.96 -0.47
C ILE A 449 1.70 -5.77 1.04
N SER A 450 2.83 -5.69 1.74
CA SER A 450 2.91 -5.53 3.19
C SER A 450 2.40 -4.17 3.65
N LEU A 451 2.70 -3.11 2.89
CA LEU A 451 2.15 -1.77 3.10
C LEU A 451 0.62 -1.76 2.96
N GLY A 452 0.11 -2.41 1.90
CA GLY A 452 -1.33 -2.63 1.74
C GLY A 452 -1.94 -3.43 2.88
N GLY A 453 -1.25 -4.47 3.36
CA GLY A 453 -1.66 -5.32 4.47
C GLY A 453 -1.69 -4.60 5.81
N LEU A 454 -0.74 -3.70 6.05
CA LEU A 454 -0.69 -2.83 7.22
C LEU A 454 -1.88 -1.86 7.22
N VAL A 455 -2.08 -1.11 6.13
CA VAL A 455 -3.20 -0.16 6.02
C VAL A 455 -4.54 -0.90 6.07
N TRP A 456 -4.66 -2.04 5.39
CA TRP A 456 -5.83 -2.90 5.49
C TRP A 456 -6.09 -3.34 6.93
N SER A 457 -5.04 -3.70 7.68
CA SER A 457 -5.16 -4.11 9.08
C SER A 457 -5.59 -2.95 9.98
N LEU A 458 -5.01 -1.76 9.78
CA LEU A 458 -5.35 -0.56 10.56
C LEU A 458 -6.77 -0.05 10.26
N THR A 459 -7.23 -0.21 9.01
CA THR A 459 -8.52 0.35 8.54
C THR A 459 -9.66 -0.66 8.47
N SER A 460 -9.40 -1.95 8.68
CA SER A 460 -10.45 -2.99 8.71
C SER A 460 -10.66 -3.46 10.14
N MET A 461 -11.91 -3.53 10.60
CA MET A 461 -12.20 -4.05 11.94
C MET A 461 -12.07 -5.58 12.04
N PRO A 462 -11.46 -6.09 13.14
CA PRO A 462 -11.45 -7.51 13.43
C PRO A 462 -12.87 -8.09 13.52
N ALA A 463 -13.08 -9.29 12.99
CA ALA A 463 -14.39 -9.93 12.95
C ALA A 463 -14.99 -10.18 14.35
N HIS A 464 -14.17 -10.39 15.38
CA HIS A 464 -14.63 -10.56 16.75
C HIS A 464 -15.18 -9.25 17.34
N VAL A 465 -14.60 -8.09 16.98
CA VAL A 465 -15.14 -6.76 17.35
C VAL A 465 -16.50 -6.56 16.69
N ARG A 466 -16.64 -6.95 15.41
CA ARG A 466 -17.96 -6.93 14.75
C ARG A 466 -19.00 -7.83 15.44
N ALA A 467 -18.61 -9.02 15.89
CA ALA A 467 -19.51 -9.93 16.60
C ALA A 467 -19.87 -9.43 18.01
N SER A 468 -18.90 -8.88 18.76
CA SER A 468 -19.18 -8.30 20.08
C SER A 468 -20.06 -7.06 19.98
N GLU A 469 -19.84 -6.20 18.98
CA GLU A 469 -20.69 -5.03 18.73
C GLU A 469 -22.09 -5.44 18.30
N ARG A 470 -22.24 -6.46 17.43
CA ARG A 470 -23.57 -6.96 17.07
C ARG A 470 -24.32 -7.50 18.30
N ASN A 471 -23.64 -8.22 19.19
CA ASN A 471 -24.23 -8.67 20.45
C ASN A 471 -24.58 -7.48 21.36
N ARG A 472 -23.71 -6.47 21.47
CA ARG A 472 -23.91 -5.26 22.29
C ARG A 472 -25.10 -4.41 21.81
N LEU A 473 -25.33 -4.35 20.51
CA LEU A 473 -26.49 -3.66 19.93
C LEU A 473 -27.77 -4.50 20.04
N SER A 474 -27.68 -5.83 19.90
CA SER A 474 -28.86 -6.72 19.95
C SER A 474 -29.55 -6.80 21.31
N THR A 475 -28.88 -6.40 22.39
CA THR A 475 -29.47 -6.35 23.74
C THR A 475 -30.22 -5.05 24.01
N ARG A 476 -30.16 -4.05 23.10
CA ARG A 476 -30.89 -2.78 23.27
C ARG A 476 -32.29 -2.91 22.67
N ALA A 477 -33.30 -2.58 23.45
CA ALA A 477 -34.68 -2.51 22.95
C ALA A 477 -34.80 -1.36 21.94
N LEU A 478 -35.42 -1.64 20.79
CA LEU A 478 -35.80 -0.60 19.84
C LEU A 478 -36.84 0.35 20.50
N PRO A 479 -36.88 1.63 20.13
CA PRO A 479 -37.98 2.49 20.54
C PRO A 479 -39.29 1.89 20.01
N GLY A 480 -40.40 2.04 20.76
CA GLY A 480 -41.74 1.66 20.28
C GLY A 480 -42.18 2.51 19.08
N GLU A 481 -43.41 2.29 18.61
CA GLU A 481 -44.03 3.13 17.56
C GLU A 481 -43.88 4.64 17.84
N PRO A 482 -43.82 5.49 16.78
CA PRO A 482 -43.65 6.92 16.94
C PRO A 482 -44.72 7.46 17.88
N ARG A 483 -44.29 8.22 18.90
CA ARG A 483 -45.22 8.66 19.95
C ARG A 483 -46.16 9.70 19.36
N SER A 484 -47.47 9.41 19.35
CA SER A 484 -48.51 10.42 19.14
C SER A 484 -48.26 11.63 20.03
N GLU A 485 -48.33 12.85 19.46
CA GLU A 485 -47.99 14.17 20.03
C GLU A 485 -47.58 14.16 21.50
N SER A 486 -46.27 14.23 21.77
CA SER A 486 -45.78 14.35 23.15
C SER A 486 -46.19 15.69 23.74
N PRO A 487 -46.69 15.72 25.00
CA PRO A 487 -46.97 16.99 25.69
C PRO A 487 -45.68 17.77 26.01
N VAL A 488 -44.50 17.15 25.88
CA VAL A 488 -43.20 17.79 26.06
C VAL A 488 -42.69 18.30 24.71
N ARG A 489 -42.47 19.61 24.62
CA ARG A 489 -41.93 20.28 23.45
C ARG A 489 -40.43 20.02 23.29
N LEU A 490 -39.65 20.29 24.34
CA LEU A 490 -38.18 20.19 24.32
C LEU A 490 -37.65 19.41 25.52
N SER A 491 -36.73 18.47 25.27
CA SER A 491 -35.88 17.89 26.32
C SER A 491 -34.46 18.43 26.20
N VAL A 492 -34.01 19.17 27.21
CA VAL A 492 -32.62 19.65 27.31
C VAL A 492 -31.79 18.65 28.10
N ILE A 493 -30.81 18.03 27.45
CA ILE A 493 -29.95 17.01 28.04
C ILE A 493 -28.62 17.65 28.42
N VAL A 494 -28.30 17.56 29.72
CA VAL A 494 -27.09 18.12 30.32
C VAL A 494 -26.27 16.97 30.93
N PRO A 495 -25.28 16.42 30.20
CA PRO A 495 -24.35 15.46 30.77
C PRO A 495 -23.38 16.20 31.70
N THR A 496 -23.16 15.68 32.90
CA THR A 496 -22.23 16.30 33.84
C THR A 496 -21.30 15.27 34.47
N ARG A 497 -20.05 15.70 34.67
CA ARG A 497 -19.05 14.95 35.45
C ARG A 497 -18.13 15.92 36.15
N ASN A 498 -18.14 15.87 37.47
CA ASN A 498 -17.44 16.83 38.31
C ASN A 498 -17.83 18.28 37.97
N GLY A 499 -19.14 18.53 38.03
CA GLY A 499 -19.79 19.76 37.59
C GLY A 499 -20.33 20.64 38.73
N SER A 500 -20.11 20.26 40.01
CA SER A 500 -20.74 20.92 41.16
C SER A 500 -20.52 22.44 41.20
N ALA A 501 -19.38 22.92 40.69
CA ALA A 501 -19.04 24.34 40.65
C ALA A 501 -19.80 25.18 39.60
N VAL A 502 -20.33 24.57 38.53
CA VAL A 502 -20.94 25.30 37.39
C VAL A 502 -22.43 25.03 37.23
N LEU A 503 -22.86 23.82 37.60
CA LEU A 503 -24.15 23.29 37.20
C LEU A 503 -25.33 24.02 37.86
N GLY A 504 -25.18 24.59 39.05
CA GLY A 504 -26.21 25.43 39.66
C GLY A 504 -26.54 26.68 38.83
N GLY A 505 -25.52 27.35 38.29
CA GLY A 505 -25.72 28.50 37.39
C GLY A 505 -26.34 28.10 36.05
N THR A 506 -25.93 26.95 35.52
CA THR A 506 -26.51 26.36 34.32
C THR A 506 -28.00 26.04 34.51
N LEU A 507 -28.37 25.40 35.62
CA LEU A 507 -29.76 25.10 35.94
C LEU A 507 -30.58 26.37 36.11
N ALA A 508 -30.09 27.38 36.83
CA ALA A 508 -30.78 28.66 36.96
C ALA A 508 -31.04 29.33 35.59
N THR A 509 -30.04 29.29 34.69
CA THR A 509 -30.16 29.87 33.35
C THR A 509 -31.20 29.11 32.51
N LEU A 510 -31.15 27.78 32.50
CA LEU A 510 -32.12 26.95 31.79
C LEU A 510 -33.53 27.09 32.38
N GLY A 511 -33.65 27.14 33.70
CA GLY A 511 -34.93 27.31 34.40
C GLY A 511 -35.62 28.64 34.09
N ALA A 512 -34.83 29.71 33.87
CA ALA A 512 -35.35 31.01 33.46
C ALA A 512 -35.77 31.07 31.97
N ALA A 513 -35.09 30.31 31.11
CA ALA A 513 -35.30 30.37 29.66
C ALA A 513 -36.36 29.39 29.14
N LEU A 514 -36.59 28.28 29.84
CA LEU A 514 -37.48 27.20 29.42
C LEU A 514 -38.88 27.32 30.03
N THR A 515 -39.84 26.65 29.40
CA THR A 515 -41.27 26.73 29.78
C THR A 515 -41.77 25.46 30.48
N SER A 516 -43.02 25.47 30.94
CA SER A 516 -43.68 24.27 31.49
C SER A 516 -43.91 23.14 30.48
N ARG A 517 -43.71 23.39 29.18
CA ARG A 517 -43.73 22.37 28.13
C ARG A 517 -42.35 21.73 27.89
N ASP A 518 -41.32 22.18 28.59
CA ASP A 518 -39.96 21.70 28.43
C ASP A 518 -39.50 20.89 29.66
N GLU A 519 -38.49 20.05 29.48
CA GLU A 519 -37.84 19.33 30.57
C GLU A 519 -36.32 19.45 30.50
N ILE A 520 -35.67 19.42 31.66
CA ILE A 520 -34.22 19.37 31.82
C ILE A 520 -33.87 17.97 32.34
N ILE A 521 -33.05 17.25 31.58
CA ILE A 521 -32.54 15.93 31.97
C ILE A 521 -31.05 16.07 32.24
N VAL A 522 -30.69 16.11 33.53
CA VAL A 522 -29.29 16.08 33.94
C VAL A 522 -28.85 14.63 34.08
N VAL A 523 -27.75 14.28 33.41
CA VAL A 523 -27.19 12.94 33.45
C VAL A 523 -25.83 12.97 34.12
N GLU A 524 -25.78 12.48 35.36
CA GLU A 524 -24.56 12.27 36.12
C GLU A 524 -23.75 11.11 35.50
N ASN A 525 -22.44 11.32 35.33
CA ASN A 525 -21.54 10.42 34.62
C ASN A 525 -20.32 9.98 35.45
N GLY A 526 -20.54 9.45 36.65
CA GLY A 526 -19.47 8.90 37.48
C GLY A 526 -18.51 9.98 38.01
N SER A 527 -19.08 11.01 38.60
CA SER A 527 -18.41 12.08 39.31
C SER A 527 -17.72 11.56 40.56
N THR A 528 -16.64 12.21 40.95
CA THR A 528 -15.81 11.90 42.11
C THR A 528 -15.84 13.01 43.15
N ASP A 529 -16.58 14.08 42.89
CA ASP A 529 -16.85 15.20 43.79
C ASP A 529 -18.31 15.15 44.27
N ASP A 530 -18.78 16.23 44.89
CA ASP A 530 -20.12 16.36 45.48
C ASP A 530 -21.23 16.71 44.45
N THR A 531 -20.99 16.46 43.15
CA THR A 531 -21.94 16.80 42.07
C THR A 531 -23.31 16.12 42.27
N TRP A 532 -23.33 14.85 42.70
CA TRP A 532 -24.59 14.12 42.86
C TRP A 532 -25.41 14.62 44.06
N GLU A 533 -24.76 14.88 45.19
CA GLU A 533 -25.40 15.46 46.38
C GLU A 533 -25.89 16.89 46.11
N MET A 534 -25.15 17.66 45.32
CA MET A 534 -25.58 18.98 44.86
C MET A 534 -26.84 18.88 44.00
N LEU A 535 -26.86 17.97 43.02
CA LEU A 535 -28.03 17.75 42.16
C LEU A 535 -29.29 17.35 42.92
N GLN A 536 -29.15 16.50 43.94
CA GLN A 536 -30.29 16.11 44.79
C GLN A 536 -30.85 17.30 45.58
N ARG A 537 -29.98 18.18 46.10
CA ARG A 537 -30.40 19.41 46.79
C ARG A 537 -31.14 20.34 45.83
N GLU A 538 -30.59 20.59 44.64
CA GLU A 538 -31.23 21.41 43.61
C GLU A 538 -32.60 20.86 43.22
N GLN A 539 -32.73 19.54 43.01
CA GLN A 539 -34.01 18.93 42.67
C GLN A 539 -35.04 19.06 43.79
N ALA A 540 -34.63 19.00 45.06
CA ALA A 540 -35.53 19.18 46.20
C ALA A 540 -36.04 20.63 46.34
N SER A 541 -35.24 21.62 45.95
CA SER A 541 -35.62 23.04 45.94
C SER A 541 -36.20 23.54 44.62
N TRP A 542 -36.28 22.68 43.60
CA TRP A 542 -36.73 23.06 42.27
C TRP A 542 -38.22 23.38 42.24
N SER A 543 -38.60 24.51 41.63
CA SER A 543 -40.00 25.00 41.55
C SER A 543 -40.96 24.09 40.78
N GLY A 544 -40.41 23.05 40.10
CA GLY A 544 -41.15 22.09 39.29
C GLY A 544 -41.34 22.51 37.83
N ILE A 545 -40.90 23.70 37.43
CA ILE A 545 -41.07 24.25 36.07
C ILE A 545 -39.75 24.88 35.58
N PRO A 546 -39.17 24.45 34.43
CA PRO A 546 -39.48 23.21 33.69
C PRO A 546 -39.24 21.96 34.55
N GLN A 547 -39.71 20.79 34.12
CA GLN A 547 -39.47 19.56 34.88
C GLN A 547 -37.97 19.25 34.94
N LEU A 548 -37.41 19.07 36.14
CA LEU A 548 -36.02 18.64 36.35
C LEU A 548 -35.94 17.14 36.65
N VAL A 549 -35.31 16.40 35.74
CA VAL A 549 -35.13 14.94 35.81
C VAL A 549 -33.65 14.62 35.99
N LEU A 550 -33.33 13.86 37.03
CA LEU A 550 -31.96 13.36 37.26
C LEU A 550 -31.82 11.90 36.80
N ARG A 551 -30.72 11.60 36.14
CA ARG A 551 -30.32 10.24 35.72
C ARG A 551 -28.85 10.01 35.99
N GLN A 552 -28.48 8.74 36.09
CA GLN A 552 -27.09 8.30 36.16
C GLN A 552 -26.76 7.43 34.96
N SER A 553 -25.51 7.46 34.52
CA SER A 553 -25.01 6.71 33.38
C SER A 553 -23.68 6.03 33.69
N GLN A 554 -23.33 5.03 32.89
CA GLN A 554 -21.98 4.46 32.92
C GLN A 554 -20.95 5.51 32.46
N PRO A 555 -19.69 5.47 32.95
CA PRO A 555 -18.69 6.47 32.59
C PRO A 555 -18.47 6.61 31.08
N GLY A 556 -18.50 7.85 30.59
CA GLY A 556 -18.34 8.21 29.18
C GLY A 556 -19.37 9.24 28.71
N LEU A 557 -18.91 10.34 28.10
CA LEU A 557 -19.80 11.42 27.63
C LEU A 557 -20.90 10.91 26.69
N GLY A 558 -20.55 10.01 25.76
CA GLY A 558 -21.52 9.41 24.84
C GLY A 558 -22.54 8.52 25.55
N GLU A 559 -22.16 7.83 26.62
CA GLU A 559 -23.11 7.06 27.44
C GLU A 559 -24.05 7.99 28.22
N ALA A 560 -23.57 9.13 28.74
CA ALA A 560 -24.40 10.12 29.39
C ALA A 560 -25.42 10.74 28.41
N LEU A 561 -24.95 11.18 27.25
CA LEU A 561 -25.79 11.71 26.18
C LEU A 561 -26.83 10.69 25.73
N ARG A 562 -26.40 9.45 25.42
CA ARG A 562 -27.30 8.35 25.06
C ARG A 562 -28.35 8.10 26.15
N THR A 563 -27.94 8.04 27.42
CA THR A 563 -28.86 7.82 28.55
C THR A 563 -29.89 8.94 28.64
N GLY A 564 -29.47 10.20 28.48
CA GLY A 564 -30.36 11.34 28.46
C GLY A 564 -31.35 11.25 27.30
N VAL A 565 -30.87 10.94 26.09
CA VAL A 565 -31.71 10.85 24.88
C VAL A 565 -32.73 9.74 25.03
N MET A 566 -32.32 8.56 25.51
CA MET A 566 -33.24 7.43 25.74
C MET A 566 -34.31 7.73 26.80
N ASN A 567 -34.07 8.66 27.72
CA ASN A 567 -35.03 9.09 28.74
C ASN A 567 -35.84 10.34 28.33
N SER A 568 -35.53 10.96 27.19
CA SER A 568 -36.22 12.14 26.69
C SER A 568 -37.66 11.84 26.26
N ARG A 569 -38.54 12.82 26.47
CA ARG A 569 -39.92 12.80 25.98
C ARG A 569 -40.22 13.91 24.98
N GLY A 570 -39.33 14.88 24.81
CA GLY A 570 -39.50 16.02 23.92
C GLY A 570 -39.68 15.63 22.46
N ASN A 571 -40.50 16.42 21.75
CA ASN A 571 -40.56 16.45 20.29
C ASN A 571 -39.23 16.91 19.68
N ARG A 572 -38.49 17.72 20.43
CA ARG A 572 -37.11 18.12 20.13
C ARG A 572 -36.20 17.77 21.30
N VAL A 573 -34.93 17.54 20.98
CA VAL A 573 -33.87 17.26 21.94
C VAL A 573 -32.74 18.26 21.74
N LEU A 574 -32.34 18.93 22.81
CA LEU A 574 -31.18 19.82 22.86
C LEU A 574 -30.07 19.16 23.69
N LEU A 575 -28.92 18.92 23.07
CA LEU A 575 -27.72 18.39 23.71
C LEU A 575 -26.77 19.55 23.98
N THR A 576 -26.59 19.91 25.25
CA THR A 576 -25.72 21.03 25.65
C THR A 576 -24.71 20.61 26.72
N ALA A 577 -23.75 21.48 27.01
CA ALA A 577 -22.74 21.25 28.05
C ALA A 577 -23.22 21.74 29.42
N ASP A 578 -22.61 21.21 30.49
CA ASP A 578 -22.95 21.56 31.88
C ASP A 578 -22.51 22.96 32.31
N ASP A 579 -21.77 23.67 31.46
CA ASP A 579 -21.28 25.04 31.67
C ASP A 579 -21.86 26.08 30.68
N LEU A 580 -22.76 25.67 29.77
CA LEU A 580 -23.40 26.53 28.75
C LEU A 580 -22.41 27.52 28.08
N PRO A 581 -21.44 27.02 27.30
CA PRO A 581 -20.33 27.85 26.79
C PRO A 581 -20.80 28.95 25.83
N PHE A 582 -22.02 28.84 25.32
CA PHE A 582 -22.67 29.81 24.42
C PHE A 582 -23.85 30.56 25.05
N GLY A 583 -24.06 30.41 26.37
CA GLY A 583 -25.27 30.87 27.04
C GLY A 583 -26.51 30.26 26.38
N MET A 584 -27.43 31.11 25.93
CA MET A 584 -28.63 30.74 25.17
C MET A 584 -28.57 31.18 23.70
N SER A 585 -27.42 31.67 23.22
CA SER A 585 -27.31 32.27 21.87
C SER A 585 -27.58 31.28 20.74
N ASP A 586 -27.19 30.03 20.90
CA ASP A 586 -27.49 28.93 19.97
C ASP A 586 -28.96 28.50 20.05
N TYR A 587 -29.50 28.38 21.26
CA TYR A 587 -30.91 28.07 21.50
C TYR A 587 -31.85 29.09 20.82
N GLU A 588 -31.57 30.39 20.96
CA GLU A 588 -32.33 31.45 20.29
C GLU A 588 -32.33 31.33 18.76
N GLN A 589 -31.24 30.82 18.17
CA GLN A 589 -31.17 30.54 16.73
C GLN A 589 -31.95 29.28 16.36
N PHE A 590 -31.89 28.23 17.20
CA PHE A 590 -32.63 26.99 16.95
C PHE A 590 -34.15 27.19 16.97
N GLU A 591 -34.67 28.04 17.87
CA GLU A 591 -36.10 28.37 17.95
C GLU A 591 -36.64 29.10 16.70
N GLN A 592 -35.75 29.66 15.87
CA GLN A 592 -36.11 30.32 14.61
C GLN A 592 -36.05 29.39 13.40
N LEU A 593 -35.61 28.14 13.59
CA LEU A 593 -35.50 27.19 12.49
C LEU A 593 -36.87 26.67 12.04
N PRO A 594 -37.05 26.39 10.75
CA PRO A 594 -38.25 25.72 10.26
C PRO A 594 -38.48 24.35 10.92
N ASP A 595 -39.74 23.95 11.06
CA ASP A 595 -40.12 22.69 11.70
C ASP A 595 -39.58 21.43 10.99
N ASP A 596 -39.25 21.53 9.70
CA ASP A 596 -38.70 20.43 8.88
C ASP A 596 -37.20 20.17 9.12
N VAL A 597 -36.53 21.02 9.91
CA VAL A 597 -35.12 20.82 10.27
C VAL A 597 -35.00 19.69 11.29
N VAL A 598 -34.44 18.57 10.86
CA VAL A 598 -34.24 17.38 11.70
C VAL A 598 -33.03 17.50 12.61
N VAL A 599 -31.92 18.11 12.15
CA VAL A 599 -30.69 18.26 12.93
C VAL A 599 -30.05 19.63 12.66
N ALA A 600 -29.72 20.34 13.74
CA ALA A 600 -28.96 21.59 13.71
C ALA A 600 -27.85 21.62 14.77
N ILE A 601 -26.81 22.42 14.52
CA ILE A 601 -25.62 22.52 15.37
C ILE A 601 -25.24 23.98 15.59
N GLY A 602 -24.99 24.34 16.85
CA GLY A 602 -24.36 25.61 17.22
C GLY A 602 -22.87 25.53 16.90
N SER A 603 -22.45 26.18 15.82
CA SER A 603 -21.15 25.95 15.20
C SER A 603 -20.18 27.09 15.44
N LYS A 604 -19.05 26.81 16.10
CA LYS A 604 -17.93 27.77 16.18
C LYS A 604 -17.28 28.03 14.83
N ALA A 605 -17.53 27.19 13.83
CA ALA A 605 -17.00 27.30 12.48
C ALA A 605 -17.89 28.13 11.55
N HIS A 606 -19.12 28.44 11.95
CA HIS A 606 -20.01 29.33 11.20
C HIS A 606 -19.36 30.72 11.03
N PRO A 607 -19.43 31.35 9.85
CA PRO A 607 -18.78 32.64 9.58
C PRO A 607 -19.20 33.76 10.54
N ASP A 608 -20.46 33.77 10.94
CA ASP A 608 -21.03 34.81 11.82
C ASP A 608 -20.82 34.55 13.32
N SER A 609 -20.15 33.45 13.69
CA SER A 609 -19.87 33.12 15.09
C SER A 609 -18.83 34.05 15.71
N ARG A 610 -19.12 34.58 16.90
CA ARG A 610 -18.21 35.47 17.65
C ARG A 610 -17.37 34.65 18.62
N VAL A 611 -16.17 34.27 18.18
CA VAL A 611 -15.23 33.45 18.96
C VAL A 611 -13.82 34.06 18.92
N ARG A 612 -13.25 34.43 20.06
CA ARG A 612 -11.84 34.85 20.15
C ARG A 612 -10.92 33.62 20.01
N ARG A 613 -10.02 33.63 19.02
CA ARG A 613 -9.11 32.51 18.73
C ARG A 613 -7.65 32.88 18.95
N SER A 614 -6.92 32.06 19.71
CA SER A 614 -5.47 32.05 19.67
C SER A 614 -4.97 31.34 18.40
N TRP A 615 -3.82 31.75 17.87
CA TRP A 615 -3.24 31.17 16.65
C TRP A 615 -3.05 29.65 16.74
N ARG A 616 -2.65 29.13 17.90
CA ARG A 616 -2.45 27.69 18.14
C ARG A 616 -3.75 26.87 18.05
N ARG A 617 -4.88 27.41 18.56
CA ARG A 617 -6.21 26.77 18.47
C ARG A 617 -6.78 26.81 17.04
N SER A 618 -6.41 27.82 16.24
CA SER A 618 -6.78 27.90 14.83
C SER A 618 -6.14 26.79 13.99
N VAL A 619 -4.86 26.47 14.23
CA VAL A 619 -4.15 25.37 13.56
C VAL A 619 -4.75 24.01 13.91
N GLN A 620 -5.02 23.74 15.20
CA GLN A 620 -5.67 22.50 15.64
C GLN A 620 -7.04 22.31 14.99
N SER A 621 -7.88 23.36 14.97
CA SER A 621 -9.21 23.31 14.35
C SER A 621 -9.14 23.02 12.85
N ARG A 622 -8.14 23.56 12.14
CA ARG A 622 -7.90 23.25 10.71
C ARG A 622 -7.48 21.80 10.48
N ILE A 623 -6.62 21.25 11.35
CA ILE A 623 -6.21 19.83 11.28
C ILE A 623 -7.40 18.91 11.55
N PHE A 624 -8.20 19.19 12.57
CA PHE A 624 -9.40 18.41 12.88
C PHE A 624 -10.44 18.48 11.75
N ARG A 625 -10.65 19.66 11.17
CA ARG A 625 -11.50 19.83 9.99
C ARG A 625 -10.99 19.02 8.79
N PHE A 626 -9.69 19.10 8.48
CA PHE A 626 -9.08 18.31 7.41
C PHE A 626 -9.23 16.81 7.66
N LEU A 627 -8.97 16.33 8.88
CA LEU A 627 -9.13 14.91 9.21
C LEU A 627 -10.59 14.45 9.09
N ARG A 628 -11.55 15.28 9.51
CA ARG A 628 -12.98 14.98 9.35
C ARG A 628 -13.39 14.95 7.88
N GLU A 629 -12.99 15.95 7.09
CA GLU A 629 -13.28 15.99 5.64
C GLU A 629 -12.63 14.81 4.90
N ALA A 630 -11.36 14.52 5.18
CA ALA A 630 -10.60 13.48 4.50
C ALA A 630 -11.00 12.05 4.91
N LEU A 631 -11.26 11.80 6.20
CA LEU A 631 -11.55 10.45 6.71
C LEU A 631 -13.05 10.14 6.71
N LEU A 632 -13.88 11.12 7.10
CA LEU A 632 -15.31 10.92 7.28
C LEU A 632 -16.15 11.42 6.11
N GLN A 633 -15.64 12.39 5.32
CA GLN A 633 -16.35 13.07 4.23
C GLN A 633 -17.56 13.91 4.70
N SER A 634 -17.52 14.35 5.96
CA SER A 634 -18.53 15.22 6.55
C SER A 634 -18.37 16.66 6.04
N LYS A 635 -19.49 17.34 5.78
CA LYS A 635 -19.56 18.68 5.19
C LYS A 635 -19.73 19.79 6.22
N VAL A 636 -20.17 19.46 7.45
CA VAL A 636 -20.32 20.45 8.52
C VAL A 636 -18.98 21.05 8.93
N GLY A 637 -18.98 22.30 9.39
CA GLY A 637 -17.84 23.00 9.97
C GLY A 637 -17.53 22.61 11.41
N ASP A 638 -18.53 22.28 12.22
CA ASP A 638 -18.42 21.83 13.61
C ASP A 638 -19.31 20.60 13.85
N SER A 639 -18.82 19.60 14.59
CA SER A 639 -19.55 18.35 14.88
C SER A 639 -19.62 18.04 16.38
N GLN A 640 -19.21 18.98 17.23
CA GLN A 640 -19.20 18.83 18.69
C GLN A 640 -19.75 20.08 19.41
N GLY A 641 -20.41 20.98 18.68
CA GLY A 641 -21.19 22.06 19.27
C GLY A 641 -22.47 21.57 19.95
N THR A 642 -23.28 22.50 20.43
CA THR A 642 -24.63 22.21 20.92
C THR A 642 -25.46 21.64 19.78
N ILE A 643 -26.19 20.55 20.01
CA ILE A 643 -26.97 19.88 18.97
C ILE A 643 -28.46 19.99 19.28
N TRP A 644 -29.22 20.43 18.29
CA TRP A 644 -30.67 20.40 18.27
C TRP A 644 -31.12 19.31 17.30
N ALA A 645 -31.99 18.40 17.73
CA ALA A 645 -32.46 17.31 16.87
C ALA A 645 -33.93 16.97 17.10
N ASP A 646 -34.55 16.37 16.08
CA ASP A 646 -35.83 15.69 16.20
C ASP A 646 -35.74 14.58 17.28
N GLY A 647 -36.76 14.53 18.13
CA GLY A 647 -36.75 13.65 19.30
C GLY A 647 -36.80 12.17 18.94
N ASP A 648 -37.65 11.77 17.99
CA ASP A 648 -37.80 10.36 17.61
C ASP A 648 -36.59 9.88 16.79
N TRP A 649 -36.07 10.73 15.91
CA TRP A 649 -34.83 10.47 15.19
C TRP A 649 -33.65 10.26 16.15
N CYS A 650 -33.46 11.19 17.09
CA CYS A 650 -32.35 11.15 18.04
C CYS A 650 -32.44 9.94 18.97
N ARG A 651 -33.66 9.57 19.42
CA ARG A 651 -33.90 8.34 20.19
C ARG A 651 -33.59 7.07 19.40
N SER A 652 -34.00 7.01 18.13
CA SER A 652 -33.66 5.89 17.24
C SER A 652 -32.15 5.74 17.10
N LEU A 653 -31.44 6.85 16.93
CA LEU A 653 -29.98 6.86 16.83
C LEU A 653 -29.34 6.40 18.14
N ALA A 654 -29.85 6.86 19.28
CA ALA A 654 -29.32 6.50 20.58
C ALA A 654 -29.25 4.97 20.78
N VAL A 655 -30.25 4.23 20.26
CA VAL A 655 -30.27 2.77 20.28
C VAL A 655 -29.14 2.16 19.46
N VAL A 656 -28.91 2.64 18.24
CA VAL A 656 -27.92 2.08 17.29
C VAL A 656 -26.53 2.74 17.33
N SER A 657 -26.38 3.81 18.11
CA SER A 657 -25.11 4.54 18.28
C SER A 657 -24.05 3.66 18.94
N ARG A 658 -22.81 3.74 18.46
CA ARG A 658 -21.70 2.87 18.88
C ARG A 658 -20.69 3.60 19.77
N GLU A 659 -20.57 4.93 19.64
CA GLU A 659 -19.62 5.70 20.43
C GLU A 659 -20.04 5.82 21.91
N SER A 660 -19.11 5.66 22.84
CA SER A 660 -19.38 5.82 24.28
C SER A 660 -18.74 7.08 24.86
N GLY A 661 -17.93 7.78 24.06
CA GLY A 661 -17.08 8.90 24.49
C GLY A 661 -17.36 10.21 23.77
N LEU A 662 -16.30 11.01 23.61
CA LEU A 662 -16.36 12.38 23.08
C LEU A 662 -16.89 12.50 21.64
N MET A 663 -16.85 11.41 20.86
CA MET A 663 -17.20 11.42 19.45
C MET A 663 -18.67 11.09 19.17
N TRP A 664 -19.50 10.89 20.20
CA TRP A 664 -20.91 10.51 20.01
C TRP A 664 -21.72 11.58 19.27
N THR A 665 -21.48 12.86 19.54
CA THR A 665 -22.09 13.97 18.79
C THR A 665 -21.61 13.98 17.33
N THR A 666 -20.36 13.60 17.07
CA THR A 666 -19.86 13.45 15.70
C THR A 666 -20.47 12.22 14.99
N GLU A 667 -20.71 11.12 15.71
CA GLU A 667 -21.46 9.96 15.20
C GLU A 667 -22.88 10.37 14.78
N LEU A 668 -23.55 11.18 15.59
CA LEU A 668 -24.88 11.71 15.30
C LEU A 668 -24.90 12.51 14.00
N VAL A 669 -23.97 13.44 13.84
CA VAL A 669 -23.88 14.27 12.64
C VAL A 669 -23.61 13.43 11.39
N LEU A 670 -22.72 12.45 11.49
CA LEU A 670 -22.44 11.53 10.37
C LEU A 670 -23.67 10.71 9.99
N ALA A 671 -24.41 10.19 10.98
CA ALA A 671 -25.61 9.42 10.74
C ALA A 671 -26.66 10.27 9.99
N ALA A 672 -26.83 11.55 10.37
CA ALA A 672 -27.71 12.46 9.67
C ALA A 672 -27.27 12.70 8.21
N GLU A 673 -25.99 13.03 7.98
CA GLU A 673 -25.47 13.28 6.62
C GLU A 673 -25.58 12.04 5.70
N GLN A 674 -25.45 10.84 6.27
CA GLN A 674 -25.53 9.58 5.51
C GLN A 674 -26.94 9.17 5.14
N GLN A 675 -27.92 9.60 5.91
CA GLN A 675 -29.34 9.53 5.56
C GLN A 675 -29.76 10.62 4.58
N GLY A 676 -28.81 11.43 4.09
CA GLY A 676 -29.09 12.55 3.20
C GLY A 676 -29.78 13.72 3.90
N LEU A 677 -29.89 13.72 5.24
CA LEU A 677 -30.44 14.84 5.99
C LEU A 677 -29.48 16.02 5.93
N ARG A 678 -30.05 17.21 5.72
CA ARG A 678 -29.28 18.45 5.77
C ARG A 678 -29.07 18.85 7.23
N VAL A 679 -27.82 18.81 7.68
CA VAL A 679 -27.43 19.34 8.99
C VAL A 679 -27.23 20.85 8.88
N VAL A 680 -28.00 21.62 9.65
CA VAL A 680 -27.95 23.10 9.64
C VAL A 680 -26.97 23.61 10.69
N GLU A 681 -26.04 24.48 10.33
CA GLU A 681 -25.15 25.14 11.29
C GLU A 681 -25.68 26.55 11.60
N VAL A 682 -25.82 26.88 12.88
CA VAL A 682 -26.22 28.21 13.36
C VAL A 682 -25.04 28.91 14.06
N PRO A 683 -24.95 30.25 14.01
CA PRO A 683 -23.87 30.99 14.67
C PRO A 683 -23.98 30.95 16.20
N VAL A 684 -22.85 31.11 16.87
CA VAL A 684 -22.74 31.11 18.34
C VAL A 684 -21.91 32.27 18.87
N VAL A 685 -22.19 32.70 20.10
CA VAL A 685 -21.40 33.70 20.83
C VAL A 685 -20.78 33.03 22.07
N LEU A 686 -19.45 33.05 22.18
CA LEU A 686 -18.75 32.46 23.35
C LEU A 686 -18.89 33.38 24.58
N SER A 687 -19.25 32.83 25.75
CA SER A 687 -19.38 33.64 26.98
C SER A 687 -18.01 34.13 27.51
N GLU A 688 -17.98 35.32 28.12
CA GLU A 688 -16.76 35.94 28.66
C GLU A 688 -16.07 35.07 29.74
N SER A 689 -16.84 34.32 30.53
CA SER A 689 -16.33 33.35 31.52
C SER A 689 -15.52 32.20 30.89
N HIS A 690 -15.77 31.89 29.61
CA HIS A 690 -15.05 30.88 28.83
C HIS A 690 -13.97 31.48 27.91
N GLU A 691 -13.83 32.81 27.85
CA GLU A 691 -12.78 33.49 27.09
C GLU A 691 -11.38 33.32 27.72
N THR A 692 -11.31 33.16 29.04
CA THR A 692 -10.05 33.08 29.81
C THR A 692 -9.75 31.68 30.38
N GLY A 693 -10.71 30.76 30.34
CA GLY A 693 -10.61 29.43 30.93
C GLY A 693 -9.73 28.45 30.14
N SER A 694 -8.82 27.76 30.84
CA SER A 694 -8.16 26.57 30.32
C SER A 694 -9.20 25.47 30.08
N SER A 695 -9.39 25.03 28.84
CA SER A 695 -10.26 23.89 28.55
C SER A 695 -9.77 22.65 29.32
N ARG A 696 -10.67 21.88 29.95
CA ARG A 696 -10.33 20.61 30.64
C ARG A 696 -9.75 19.51 29.71
N PHE A 697 -9.54 19.83 28.43
CA PHE A 697 -9.02 18.97 27.37
C PHE A 697 -7.54 18.62 27.61
N ARG A 698 -7.26 17.35 27.89
CA ARG A 698 -5.91 16.82 28.15
C ARG A 698 -5.32 16.18 26.88
N PHE A 699 -4.00 16.00 26.83
CA PHE A 699 -3.34 15.31 25.70
C PHE A 699 -3.89 13.89 25.46
N GLY A 700 -4.31 13.19 26.52
CA GLY A 700 -4.99 11.89 26.40
C GLY A 700 -6.34 11.95 25.66
N ASP A 701 -7.04 13.08 25.69
CA ASP A 701 -8.31 13.27 24.97
C ASP A 701 -8.10 13.47 23.47
N ALA A 702 -6.95 14.05 23.07
CA ALA A 702 -6.54 14.12 21.66
C ALA A 702 -6.32 12.72 21.07
N TRP A 703 -5.63 11.84 21.79
CA TRP A 703 -5.44 10.44 21.36
C TRP A 703 -6.76 9.68 21.29
N ARG A 704 -7.64 9.82 22.30
CA ARG A 704 -8.98 9.22 22.27
C ARG A 704 -9.82 9.73 21.10
N SER A 705 -9.68 11.01 20.75
CA SER A 705 -10.37 11.61 19.59
C SER A 705 -9.86 11.00 18.28
N VAL A 706 -8.54 10.85 18.10
CA VAL A 706 -7.97 10.18 16.91
C VAL A 706 -8.44 8.71 16.80
N VAL A 707 -8.43 7.97 17.92
CA VAL A 707 -8.96 6.60 17.97
C VAL A 707 -10.46 6.59 17.62
N GLY A 708 -11.24 7.55 18.13
CA GLY A 708 -12.65 7.70 17.79
C GLY A 708 -12.89 8.02 16.31
N PHE A 709 -12.12 8.94 15.70
CA PHE A 709 -12.18 9.23 14.26
C PHE A 709 -11.89 8.00 13.41
N THR A 710 -10.87 7.22 13.77
CA THR A 710 -10.56 5.97 13.05
C THR A 710 -11.67 4.94 13.22
N ARG A 711 -12.29 4.85 14.39
CA ARG A 711 -13.43 3.97 14.66
C ARG A 711 -14.66 4.40 13.84
N LEU A 712 -15.01 5.68 13.84
CA LEU A 712 -16.09 6.23 13.03
C LEU A 712 -15.84 6.05 11.53
N ALA A 713 -14.62 6.28 11.04
CA ALA A 713 -14.26 6.07 9.64
C ALA A 713 -14.34 4.60 9.19
N VAL A 714 -14.49 3.66 10.13
CA VAL A 714 -14.74 2.23 9.88
C VAL A 714 -16.23 1.90 9.84
N TYR A 715 -17.05 2.52 10.70
CA TYR A 715 -18.50 2.29 10.76
C TYR A 715 -19.34 3.27 9.95
N LYS A 716 -18.72 4.28 9.34
CA LYS A 716 -19.46 5.38 8.72
C LYS A 716 -20.51 4.87 7.74
N ASP A 717 -20.28 3.83 6.96
CA ASP A 717 -21.28 3.41 5.96
C ASP A 717 -22.50 2.67 6.58
N ASP A 718 -22.48 2.32 7.87
CA ASP A 718 -23.50 1.49 8.52
C ASP A 718 -24.83 2.23 8.83
N TYR A 719 -24.88 3.56 8.75
CA TYR A 719 -26.12 4.34 9.03
C TYR A 719 -26.88 4.78 7.77
N SER A 720 -26.40 4.37 6.58
CA SER A 720 -26.97 4.76 5.29
C SER A 720 -28.35 4.16 4.99
N ASP A 721 -28.74 3.07 5.68
CA ASP A 721 -30.06 2.47 5.56
C ASP A 721 -31.05 3.14 6.52
N GLU A 722 -32.18 3.65 6.02
CA GLU A 722 -33.21 4.31 6.85
C GLU A 722 -33.96 3.33 7.80
N ASN A 723 -33.77 2.02 7.62
CA ASN A 723 -34.49 0.96 8.35
C ASN A 723 -34.22 0.92 9.88
N TRP A 724 -33.27 1.70 10.40
CA TRP A 724 -33.04 1.83 11.84
C TRP A 724 -33.79 2.98 12.50
N VAL A 725 -34.37 3.90 11.71
CA VAL A 725 -35.15 5.04 12.20
C VAL A 725 -36.61 4.63 12.32
N VAL A 726 -37.25 4.96 13.44
CA VAL A 726 -38.72 4.97 13.50
C VAL A 726 -39.22 6.00 12.46
N PRO A 727 -40.17 5.68 11.57
CA PRO A 727 -40.61 6.62 10.52
C PRO A 727 -40.94 8.00 11.11
N LEU A 728 -40.30 9.05 10.60
CA LEU A 728 -40.43 10.42 11.10
C LEU A 728 -41.87 10.94 11.03
N HIS A 729 -42.69 10.33 10.17
CA HIS A 729 -44.13 10.52 10.12
C HIS A 729 -44.82 9.17 9.85
N PRO A 730 -46.04 8.93 10.37
CA PRO A 730 -46.84 7.82 9.90
C PRO A 730 -47.03 7.94 8.38
N PRO A 731 -46.92 6.85 7.61
CA PRO A 731 -47.20 6.91 6.18
C PRO A 731 -48.62 7.46 6.02
N VAL A 732 -48.76 8.55 5.26
CA VAL A 732 -50.06 8.97 4.73
C VAL A 732 -50.64 7.73 4.09
N SER A 733 -51.80 7.28 4.55
CA SER A 733 -52.45 6.07 4.06
C SER A 733 -52.78 6.24 2.58
N VAL A 734 -51.85 5.88 1.70
CA VAL A 734 -52.12 5.76 0.28
C VAL A 734 -53.02 4.54 0.17
N ARG A 735 -54.29 4.77 -0.16
CA ARG A 735 -55.21 3.70 -0.54
C ARG A 735 -54.52 2.86 -1.62
N SER A 736 -54.27 1.59 -1.32
CA SER A 736 -53.75 0.63 -2.28
C SER A 736 -54.75 0.47 -3.43
N ASP A 737 -54.46 1.04 -4.59
CA ASP A 737 -54.96 0.44 -5.83
C ASP A 737 -54.04 -0.75 -6.14
N GLY A 738 -54.65 -1.89 -6.42
CA GLY A 738 -54.01 -3.19 -6.44
C GLY A 738 -53.13 -3.45 -7.66
N SER A 739 -52.24 -2.53 -8.04
CA SER A 739 -51.25 -2.76 -9.09
C SER A 739 -49.84 -2.79 -8.51
N ILE A 740 -49.33 -4.01 -8.33
CA ILE A 740 -47.95 -4.34 -7.92
C ILE A 740 -46.97 -4.05 -9.08
N PRO A 741 -45.78 -3.47 -8.83
CA PRO A 741 -44.56 -3.73 -9.60
C PRO A 741 -43.71 -4.85 -8.99
#